data_AF-U1LCM0-F1
#
_entry.id   AF-U1LCM0-F1
#
_cell.length_a   1.000
_cell.length_b   1.000
_cell.length_c   1.000
_cell.angle_alpha   90.00
_cell.angle_beta   90.00
_cell.angle_gamma   90.00
#
_symmetry.space_group_name_H-M   'P 1'
#
loop_
_entity.id
_entity.type
_entity.pdbx_description
1 polymer ?
#
loop_
_entity_poly.entity_id
_entity_poly.type
_entity_poly.pdbx_seq_one_letter_code
_entity_poly.pdbx_strand_id
1 'polypeptide(L)'
;MRLDSPRRALVFAFHDVDGIVDDAYLAYVSALVALAERSIVVVNGGLEPESRARLEALGATVLQRSNEGYDIWAFKAGLDALGEHLAEVDELLVANSSVFGPVGSLADALAAMDARDVDFWGMTRHAALGGAASGRGRAPRAERAHIQSYFTAFRSSVLRSEAFRAYWRDLPPIRDYADAVQAHEMVMTGYFEDAGFSWDTLVNTSDLEPFAENPLIAMAPALLDRGCPVFKRRLLYVGAGGLLAHTAGSVSRQLWQRLRDAPGVDIDALERHAARTMRSADLDLALQDFVSIDTGPADDASTVAVVVLPGPLAAQQASGMLAAGMRTVLLARDGDALTRVDGAEVVRTGTRPPHLALASVDAELLYVLPSIDAARHEADARIAFEHARQALGWERDELGRVARAFRESALLGMVLAPPSPARNFYGGIGGARPERRLAALEAACGALGVDARALADAAPGAGLWIRRATAAQWSAAVDAMPAAERDRAERRLQPHDWLAIMTAVLPRLGWRVRRGISRDLAETLAAVSSAAYASINRAAGAVDGEGLEATLARVDQRAITATVFFDVGPGFAHATSRSFERRAGGSLEVRVRVPEDALGVRFDPLEGAGALVEGILIEPAELRIVPLNGTRSRGVDLFSSHDPAYLVSGPAAGREIVIRAERVERISVDASALELVERRFGAGGPVARARHLAMRAGSKAVRRLRRRG
;
A
#
# COMPACT_ATOMS: atom_id res chain seq x y z
N MET A 1 42.83 29.44 -17.02
CA MET A 1 43.52 28.14 -16.96
C MET A 1 42.42 27.10 -16.74
N ARG A 2 42.18 26.17 -17.67
CA ARG A 2 41.35 24.99 -17.33
C ARG A 2 42.23 24.14 -16.42
N LEU A 3 41.81 23.94 -15.18
CA LEU A 3 42.31 22.82 -14.39
C LEU A 3 41.77 21.56 -15.09
N ASP A 4 42.62 20.56 -15.27
CA ASP A 4 42.15 19.26 -15.76
C ASP A 4 41.14 18.69 -14.76
N SER A 5 40.09 18.02 -15.25
CA SER A 5 39.09 17.41 -14.37
C SER A 5 39.77 16.41 -13.43
N PRO A 6 39.42 16.39 -12.13
CA PRO A 6 40.10 15.53 -11.17
C PRO A 6 39.91 14.06 -11.51
N ARG A 7 40.94 13.25 -11.24
CA ARG A 7 40.94 11.82 -11.51
C ARG A 7 40.07 11.11 -10.47
N ARG A 8 39.00 10.45 -10.93
CA ARG A 8 37.97 9.88 -10.04
C ARG A 8 37.97 8.35 -10.00
N ALA A 9 37.76 7.80 -8.81
CA ALA A 9 37.30 6.42 -8.62
C ALA A 9 35.83 6.39 -8.14
N LEU A 10 35.14 5.28 -8.38
CA LEU A 10 33.78 5.02 -7.88
C LEU A 10 33.74 3.71 -7.09
N VAL A 11 33.07 3.74 -5.94
CA VAL A 11 32.53 2.56 -5.24
C VAL A 11 31.01 2.71 -5.21
N PHE A 12 30.30 1.78 -5.85
CA PHE A 12 28.84 1.80 -5.93
C PHE A 12 28.22 0.58 -5.24
N ALA A 13 27.42 0.79 -4.19
CA ALA A 13 26.69 -0.28 -3.52
C ALA A 13 25.34 -0.53 -4.19
N PHE A 14 25.09 -1.78 -4.59
CA PHE A 14 23.88 -2.20 -5.30
C PHE A 14 23.18 -3.35 -4.56
N HIS A 15 21.86 -3.24 -4.42
CA HIS A 15 20.99 -4.31 -3.94
C HIS A 15 19.65 -4.30 -4.68
N ASP A 16 19.27 -5.45 -5.23
CA ASP A 16 17.95 -5.72 -5.79
C ASP A 16 17.44 -7.09 -5.30
N VAL A 17 16.14 -7.21 -5.05
CA VAL A 17 15.53 -8.41 -4.44
C VAL A 17 15.52 -9.63 -5.38
N ASP A 18 15.41 -9.40 -6.70
CA ASP A 18 15.51 -10.46 -7.70
C ASP A 18 16.95 -10.57 -8.26
N GLY A 19 17.88 -9.70 -7.84
CA GLY A 19 19.24 -9.61 -8.36
C GLY A 19 19.35 -8.97 -9.74
N ILE A 20 18.37 -8.15 -10.12
CA ILE A 20 18.23 -7.58 -11.48
C ILE A 20 18.69 -6.12 -11.55
N VAL A 21 19.63 -5.83 -12.45
CA VAL A 21 20.04 -4.48 -12.85
C VAL A 21 19.17 -4.04 -14.03
N ASP A 22 18.01 -3.47 -13.72
CA ASP A 22 17.09 -2.91 -14.71
C ASP A 22 17.51 -1.52 -15.23
N ASP A 23 16.77 -1.00 -16.21
CA ASP A 23 17.11 0.24 -16.91
C ASP A 23 17.12 1.47 -15.98
N ALA A 24 16.28 1.48 -14.94
CA ALA A 24 16.21 2.57 -13.97
C ALA A 24 17.47 2.63 -13.08
N TYR A 25 18.00 1.48 -12.68
CA TYR A 25 19.31 1.41 -12.03
C TYR A 25 20.45 1.68 -13.01
N LEU A 26 20.36 1.14 -14.24
CA LEU A 26 21.41 1.26 -15.25
C LEU A 26 21.66 2.74 -15.62
N ALA A 27 20.61 3.55 -15.73
CA ALA A 27 20.70 4.99 -15.98
C ALA A 27 21.60 5.69 -14.94
N TYR A 28 21.42 5.40 -13.65
CA TYR A 28 22.20 6.05 -12.59
C TYR A 28 23.64 5.54 -12.52
N VAL A 29 23.84 4.21 -12.51
CA VAL A 29 25.18 3.63 -12.35
C VAL A 29 26.05 3.86 -13.59
N SER A 30 25.50 3.79 -14.80
CA SER A 30 26.28 4.08 -16.02
C SER A 30 26.74 5.53 -16.09
N ALA A 31 25.90 6.49 -15.68
CA ALA A 31 26.26 7.89 -15.63
C ALA A 31 27.37 8.17 -14.58
N LEU A 32 27.39 7.46 -13.46
CA LEU A 32 28.48 7.55 -12.48
C LEU A 32 29.76 6.87 -12.97
N VAL A 33 29.67 5.67 -13.57
CA VAL A 33 30.82 4.93 -14.11
C VAL A 33 31.51 5.72 -15.22
N ALA A 34 30.75 6.40 -16.09
CA ALA A 34 31.29 7.27 -17.14
C ALA A 34 32.04 8.52 -16.62
N LEU A 35 31.94 8.82 -15.33
CA LEU A 35 32.59 9.96 -14.67
C LEU A 35 33.79 9.53 -13.79
N ALA A 36 34.18 8.25 -13.83
CA ALA A 36 35.30 7.69 -13.07
C ALA A 36 36.27 6.91 -13.97
N GLU A 37 37.57 7.01 -13.71
CA GLU A 37 38.61 6.21 -14.38
C GLU A 37 38.54 4.73 -13.97
N ARG A 38 38.02 4.45 -12.77
CA ARG A 38 37.86 3.10 -12.24
C ARG A 38 36.62 2.99 -11.36
N SER A 39 35.84 1.95 -11.57
CA SER A 39 34.59 1.72 -10.84
C SER A 39 34.53 0.30 -10.26
N ILE A 40 34.25 0.20 -8.95
CA ILE A 40 33.87 -1.06 -8.30
C ILE A 40 32.37 -1.00 -8.00
N VAL A 41 31.60 -1.91 -8.58
CA VAL A 41 30.18 -2.11 -8.24
C VAL A 41 30.10 -3.29 -7.28
N VAL A 42 29.69 -3.01 -6.05
CA VAL A 42 29.56 -4.00 -4.98
C VAL A 42 28.09 -4.43 -4.86
N VAL A 43 27.81 -5.68 -5.22
CA VAL A 43 26.47 -6.26 -5.19
C VAL A 43 26.23 -7.02 -3.90
N ASN A 44 25.29 -6.52 -3.11
CA ASN A 44 24.77 -7.16 -1.91
C ASN A 44 23.68 -8.17 -2.30
N GLY A 45 23.97 -9.47 -2.19
CA GLY A 45 23.03 -10.56 -2.43
C GLY A 45 23.18 -11.26 -3.77
N GLY A 46 22.04 -11.66 -4.36
CA GLY A 46 21.98 -12.30 -5.67
C GLY A 46 22.30 -11.33 -6.81
N LEU A 47 22.81 -11.87 -7.91
CA LEU A 47 23.02 -11.13 -9.15
C LEU A 47 22.80 -12.09 -10.32
N GLU A 48 21.92 -11.71 -11.24
CA GLU A 48 21.66 -12.47 -12.46
C GLU A 48 22.86 -12.37 -13.44
N PRO A 49 23.20 -13.43 -14.22
CA PRO A 49 24.28 -13.39 -15.20
C PRO A 49 24.16 -12.27 -16.24
N GLU A 50 22.95 -11.97 -16.74
CA GLU A 50 22.74 -10.85 -17.66
C GLU A 50 22.98 -9.51 -16.96
N SER A 51 22.42 -9.32 -15.77
CA SER A 51 22.64 -8.14 -14.94
C SER A 51 24.12 -7.90 -14.59
N ARG A 52 24.90 -8.97 -14.36
CA ARG A 52 26.36 -8.93 -14.26
C ARG A 52 27.00 -8.43 -15.55
N ALA A 53 26.65 -9.02 -16.70
CA ALA A 53 27.19 -8.63 -18.00
C ALA A 53 26.87 -7.16 -18.35
N ARG A 54 25.69 -6.65 -17.98
CA ARG A 54 25.31 -5.23 -18.13
C ARG A 54 26.26 -4.31 -17.37
N LEU A 55 26.62 -4.65 -16.13
CA LEU A 55 27.55 -3.86 -15.31
C LEU A 55 29.00 -3.96 -15.81
N GLU A 56 29.47 -5.17 -16.15
CA GLU A 56 30.83 -5.40 -16.65
C GLU A 56 31.06 -4.72 -18.01
N ALA A 57 30.02 -4.63 -18.86
CA ALA A 57 30.04 -3.88 -20.12
C ALA A 57 30.20 -2.36 -19.97
N LEU A 58 29.94 -1.80 -18.78
CA LEU A 58 30.25 -0.39 -18.47
C LEU A 58 31.74 -0.17 -18.14
N GLY A 59 32.55 -1.24 -18.03
CA GLY A 59 33.92 -1.19 -17.51
C GLY A 59 34.01 -1.26 -15.98
N ALA A 60 32.91 -1.56 -15.28
CA ALA A 60 32.92 -1.71 -13.83
C ALA A 60 33.42 -3.10 -13.40
N THR A 61 34.22 -3.15 -12.33
CA THR A 61 34.57 -4.41 -11.65
C THR A 61 33.43 -4.79 -10.69
N VAL A 62 32.82 -5.96 -10.89
CA VAL A 62 31.64 -6.38 -10.12
C VAL A 62 32.00 -7.36 -8.99
N LEU A 63 32.00 -6.86 -7.75
CA LEU A 63 32.24 -7.65 -6.53
C LEU A 63 30.90 -8.05 -5.91
N GLN A 64 30.65 -9.35 -5.75
CA GLN A 64 29.40 -9.87 -5.19
C GLN A 64 29.63 -10.45 -3.79
N ARG A 65 28.71 -10.19 -2.85
CA ARG A 65 28.84 -10.53 -1.42
C ARG A 65 27.49 -10.84 -0.76
N SER A 66 27.51 -11.36 0.47
CA SER A 66 26.32 -11.41 1.33
C SER A 66 25.82 -9.98 1.65
N ASN A 67 24.51 -9.82 1.80
CA ASN A 67 23.87 -8.57 2.23
C ASN A 67 23.96 -8.38 3.76
N GLU A 68 25.15 -8.58 4.32
CA GLU A 68 25.47 -8.39 5.74
C GLU A 68 26.21 -7.06 5.90
N GLY A 69 25.84 -6.24 6.89
CA GLY A 69 26.36 -4.87 7.05
C GLY A 69 25.96 -3.88 5.95
N TYR A 70 25.03 -4.30 5.08
CA TYR A 70 24.36 -3.49 4.05
C TYR A 70 25.34 -2.65 3.20
N ASP A 71 24.92 -1.47 2.77
CA ASP A 71 25.69 -0.60 1.88
C ASP A 71 27.00 -0.12 2.51
N ILE A 72 27.06 0.03 3.84
CA ILE A 72 28.26 0.57 4.52
C ILE A 72 29.41 -0.43 4.47
N TRP A 73 29.13 -1.72 4.72
CA TRP A 73 30.15 -2.76 4.54
C TRP A 73 30.41 -3.03 3.05
N ALA A 74 29.44 -2.80 2.17
CA ALA A 74 29.69 -2.83 0.72
C ALA A 74 30.68 -1.73 0.29
N PHE A 75 30.54 -0.50 0.81
CA PHE A 75 31.52 0.57 0.61
C PHE A 75 32.91 0.14 1.09
N LYS A 76 33.02 -0.43 2.29
CA LYS A 76 34.29 -0.96 2.80
C LYS A 76 34.89 -2.03 1.87
N ALA A 77 34.10 -2.98 1.39
CA ALA A 77 34.58 -4.02 0.46
C ALA A 77 35.04 -3.44 -0.89
N GLY A 78 34.38 -2.38 -1.38
CA GLY A 78 34.81 -1.66 -2.58
C GLY A 78 36.10 -0.86 -2.38
N LEU A 79 36.29 -0.26 -1.20
CA LEU A 79 37.54 0.39 -0.79
C LEU A 79 38.69 -0.63 -0.71
N ASP A 80 38.46 -1.77 -0.04
CA ASP A 80 39.42 -2.87 0.06
C ASP A 80 39.82 -3.39 -1.35
N ALA A 81 38.87 -3.41 -2.30
CA ALA A 81 39.11 -3.82 -3.70
C ALA A 81 39.76 -2.75 -4.59
N LEU A 82 39.67 -1.46 -4.25
CA LEU A 82 40.47 -0.40 -4.87
C LEU A 82 41.92 -0.44 -4.36
N GLY A 83 42.12 -0.74 -3.08
CA GLY A 83 43.45 -0.95 -2.48
C GLY A 83 44.39 0.24 -2.70
N GLU A 84 45.59 -0.04 -3.23
CA GLU A 84 46.64 0.97 -3.46
C GLU A 84 46.21 2.08 -4.44
N HIS A 85 45.26 1.80 -5.35
CA HIS A 85 44.75 2.80 -6.31
C HIS A 85 44.02 3.97 -5.65
N LEU A 86 43.59 3.85 -4.38
CA LEU A 86 43.06 4.98 -3.60
C LEU A 86 44.08 6.11 -3.42
N ALA A 87 45.38 5.82 -3.50
CA ALA A 87 46.43 6.84 -3.44
C ALA A 87 46.59 7.61 -4.77
N GLU A 88 46.18 7.01 -5.89
CA GLU A 88 46.39 7.51 -7.25
C GLU A 88 45.32 8.48 -7.75
N VAL A 89 44.15 8.52 -7.09
CA VAL A 89 43.00 9.36 -7.47
C VAL A 89 42.93 10.66 -6.66
N ASP A 90 42.35 11.68 -7.29
CA ASP A 90 42.14 12.99 -6.66
C ASP A 90 40.85 13.00 -5.83
N GLU A 91 39.83 12.26 -6.26
CA GLU A 91 38.51 12.18 -5.62
C GLU A 91 37.92 10.76 -5.74
N LEU A 92 37.33 10.26 -4.66
CA LEU A 92 36.59 8.99 -4.61
C LEU A 92 35.10 9.29 -4.44
N LEU A 93 34.28 8.80 -5.37
CA LEU A 93 32.84 8.78 -5.27
C LEU A 93 32.39 7.49 -4.56
N VAL A 94 31.59 7.62 -3.51
CA VAL A 94 30.93 6.51 -2.80
C VAL A 94 29.42 6.73 -2.92
N ALA A 95 28.72 5.82 -3.59
CA ALA A 95 27.29 6.00 -3.92
C ALA A 95 26.51 4.69 -3.83
N ASN A 96 25.17 4.75 -3.71
CA ASN A 96 24.34 3.54 -3.65
C ASN A 96 23.04 3.59 -4.46
N SER A 97 22.40 2.43 -4.61
CA SER A 97 21.12 2.22 -5.31
C SER A 97 19.87 2.62 -4.50
N SER A 98 20.00 3.48 -3.49
CA SER A 98 18.86 3.98 -2.69
C SER A 98 18.19 5.24 -3.28
N VAL A 99 18.78 5.80 -4.34
CA VAL A 99 18.28 6.92 -5.15
C VAL A 99 18.12 6.51 -6.62
N PHE A 100 17.37 7.32 -7.37
CA PHE A 100 17.29 7.24 -8.83
C PHE A 100 17.72 8.55 -9.49
N GLY A 101 18.20 8.41 -10.72
CA GLY A 101 18.66 9.49 -11.57
C GLY A 101 19.44 8.93 -12.79
N PRO A 102 20.15 9.78 -13.52
CA PRO A 102 20.19 11.22 -13.33
C PRO A 102 18.96 11.91 -13.97
N VAL A 103 18.31 12.82 -13.22
CA VAL A 103 17.22 13.69 -13.71
C VAL A 103 17.78 14.95 -14.40
N GLY A 104 19.05 15.26 -14.15
CA GLY A 104 19.81 16.34 -14.78
C GLY A 104 21.23 15.87 -15.16
N SER A 105 22.20 16.77 -15.21
CA SER A 105 23.59 16.40 -15.52
C SER A 105 24.39 16.09 -14.25
N LEU A 106 24.84 14.83 -14.10
CA LEU A 106 25.83 14.48 -13.06
C LEU A 106 27.21 15.11 -13.34
N ALA A 107 27.56 15.33 -14.61
CA ALA A 107 28.80 16.00 -14.98
C ALA A 107 28.81 17.47 -14.50
N ASP A 108 27.69 18.18 -14.65
CA ASP A 108 27.56 19.58 -14.21
C ASP A 108 27.55 19.66 -12.68
N ALA A 109 26.93 18.67 -12.01
CA ALA A 109 26.97 18.54 -10.56
C ALA A 109 28.40 18.35 -10.02
N LEU A 110 29.21 17.49 -10.65
CA LEU A 110 30.62 17.33 -10.32
C LEU A 110 31.40 18.64 -10.59
N ALA A 111 31.24 19.24 -11.76
CA ALA A 111 31.93 20.49 -12.12
C ALA A 111 31.59 21.67 -11.19
N ALA A 112 30.35 21.74 -10.69
CA ALA A 112 29.92 22.73 -9.71
C ALA A 112 30.56 22.54 -8.32
N MET A 113 31.02 21.33 -8.00
CA MET A 113 31.74 21.02 -6.76
C MET A 113 33.26 21.11 -6.93
N ASP A 114 33.79 20.82 -8.12
CA ASP A 114 35.21 21.04 -8.46
C ASP A 114 35.64 22.50 -8.29
N ALA A 115 34.70 23.45 -8.43
CA ALA A 115 34.91 24.87 -8.16
C ALA A 115 34.88 25.26 -6.67
N ARG A 116 34.59 24.35 -5.74
CA ARG A 116 34.50 24.61 -4.29
C ARG A 116 35.69 24.00 -3.55
N ASP A 117 36.32 24.79 -2.68
CA ASP A 117 37.43 24.36 -1.84
C ASP A 117 36.91 23.67 -0.57
N VAL A 118 36.70 22.36 -0.67
CA VAL A 118 36.24 21.47 0.41
C VAL A 118 36.95 20.11 0.33
N ASP A 119 37.10 19.44 1.47
CA ASP A 119 37.80 18.15 1.57
C ASP A 119 36.91 16.93 1.24
N PHE A 120 35.62 17.01 1.57
CA PHE A 120 34.61 16.02 1.17
C PHE A 120 33.24 16.67 0.99
N TRP A 121 32.35 16.05 0.22
CA TRP A 121 31.04 16.62 -0.07
C TRP A 121 29.97 15.57 -0.39
N GLY A 122 28.70 15.98 -0.39
CA GLY A 122 27.58 15.13 -0.80
C GLY A 122 26.53 15.88 -1.61
N MET A 123 25.55 15.18 -2.18
CA MET A 123 24.51 15.86 -2.98
C MET A 123 23.58 16.72 -2.10
N THR A 124 23.17 16.18 -0.95
CA THR A 124 22.30 16.81 0.04
C THR A 124 22.73 16.45 1.47
N ARG A 125 22.20 17.18 2.45
CA ARG A 125 22.40 16.90 3.88
C ARG A 125 21.07 16.74 4.62
N HIS A 126 21.14 16.04 5.74
CA HIS A 126 20.17 16.14 6.82
C HIS A 126 20.46 17.39 7.66
N ALA A 127 19.44 18.05 8.17
CA ALA A 127 19.57 19.14 9.13
C ALA A 127 20.08 18.63 10.49
N ALA A 128 20.56 19.55 11.32
CA ALA A 128 20.87 19.26 12.72
C ALA A 128 19.58 18.99 13.51
N LEU A 129 19.61 18.02 14.42
CA LEU A 129 18.47 17.64 15.24
C LEU A 129 18.24 18.66 16.37
N GLY A 130 16.98 18.82 16.78
CA GLY A 130 16.62 19.59 17.98
C GLY A 130 16.93 21.10 17.91
N GLY A 131 17.16 21.66 16.71
CA GLY A 131 17.53 23.06 16.55
C GLY A 131 18.93 23.40 17.07
N ALA A 132 19.80 22.39 17.25
CA ALA A 132 21.22 22.63 17.49
C ALA A 132 21.78 23.49 16.34
N ALA A 133 22.23 24.70 16.65
CA ALA A 133 22.84 25.57 15.64
C ALA A 133 23.98 24.81 14.94
N SER A 134 24.13 25.02 13.63
CA SER A 134 25.10 24.35 12.74
C SER A 134 26.58 24.72 13.01
N GLY A 135 26.90 25.02 14.27
CA GLY A 135 28.23 25.34 14.76
C GLY A 135 29.04 24.09 15.09
N ARG A 136 30.20 23.97 14.43
CA ARG A 136 31.19 22.91 14.60
C ARG A 136 31.44 22.53 16.07
N GLY A 137 31.56 21.24 16.34
CA GLY A 137 32.14 20.71 17.59
C GLY A 137 31.30 20.82 18.87
N ARG A 138 30.12 21.45 18.88
CA ARG A 138 29.36 21.70 20.14
C ARG A 138 28.30 20.66 20.49
N ALA A 139 27.77 19.94 19.51
CA ALA A 139 26.78 18.87 19.70
C ALA A 139 27.41 17.47 19.48
N PRO A 140 26.81 16.40 20.01
CA PRO A 140 27.13 15.02 19.61
C PRO A 140 27.09 14.88 18.09
N ARG A 141 28.01 14.09 17.50
CA ARG A 141 28.12 13.96 16.03
C ARG A 141 26.77 13.63 15.37
N ALA A 142 26.04 12.69 15.98
CA ALA A 142 24.74 12.21 15.55
C ALA A 142 23.63 13.28 15.49
N GLU A 143 23.79 14.41 16.18
CA GLU A 143 22.82 15.50 16.23
C GLU A 143 23.20 16.66 15.28
N ARG A 144 24.39 16.64 14.68
CA ARG A 144 24.83 17.67 13.73
C ARG A 144 24.22 17.45 12.35
N ALA A 145 24.14 18.52 11.57
CA ALA A 145 23.84 18.43 10.14
C ALA A 145 24.91 17.57 9.45
N HIS A 146 24.50 16.67 8.56
CA HIS A 146 25.39 15.65 7.98
C HIS A 146 25.02 15.31 6.54
N ILE A 147 26.03 15.01 5.72
CA ILE A 147 25.87 14.45 4.38
C ILE A 147 25.15 13.11 4.45
N GLN A 148 24.19 12.89 3.54
CA GLN A 148 23.44 11.63 3.48
C GLN A 148 24.22 10.55 2.71
N SER A 149 24.22 9.32 3.20
CA SER A 149 25.15 8.24 2.80
C SER A 149 24.94 7.66 1.39
N TYR A 150 23.94 8.13 0.65
CA TYR A 150 23.65 7.63 -0.70
C TYR A 150 24.60 8.16 -1.77
N PHE A 151 25.28 9.28 -1.48
CA PHE A 151 26.35 9.85 -2.30
C PHE A 151 27.27 10.70 -1.42
N THR A 152 28.53 10.31 -1.29
CA THR A 152 29.61 11.09 -0.68
C THR A 152 30.84 11.03 -1.57
N ALA A 153 31.48 12.17 -1.79
CA ALA A 153 32.75 12.29 -2.49
C ALA A 153 33.85 12.69 -1.50
N PHE A 154 34.94 11.93 -1.45
CA PHE A 154 36.11 12.19 -0.60
C PHE A 154 37.30 12.58 -1.45
N ARG A 155 37.94 13.71 -1.17
CA ARG A 155 39.14 14.15 -1.92
C ARG A 155 40.43 13.65 -1.30
N SER A 156 41.51 13.79 -2.06
CA SER A 156 42.89 13.41 -1.70
C SER A 156 43.32 13.81 -0.28
N SER A 157 42.87 14.96 0.24
CA SER A 157 43.16 15.40 1.62
C SER A 157 42.58 14.45 2.68
N VAL A 158 41.34 13.99 2.49
CA VAL A 158 40.71 12.97 3.35
C VAL A 158 41.28 11.60 3.05
N LEU A 159 41.31 11.17 1.78
CA LEU A 159 41.68 9.81 1.35
C LEU A 159 43.07 9.38 1.84
N ARG A 160 44.03 10.30 1.87
CA ARG A 160 45.41 10.02 2.28
C ARG A 160 45.63 10.10 3.80
N SER A 161 44.64 10.57 4.57
CA SER A 161 44.72 10.77 6.01
C SER A 161 44.61 9.46 6.81
N GLU A 162 45.16 9.45 8.03
CA GLU A 162 44.90 8.34 8.96
C GLU A 162 43.47 8.35 9.50
N ALA A 163 42.80 9.52 9.56
CA ALA A 163 41.39 9.60 9.94
C ALA A 163 40.51 8.78 9.00
N PHE A 164 40.74 8.81 7.69
CA PHE A 164 40.00 7.98 6.74
C PHE A 164 40.26 6.48 6.94
N ARG A 165 41.52 6.06 7.11
CA ARG A 165 41.85 4.65 7.36
C ARG A 165 41.25 4.16 8.68
N ALA A 166 41.36 4.96 9.74
CA ALA A 166 40.79 4.66 11.04
C ALA A 166 39.26 4.55 10.99
N TYR A 167 38.59 5.48 10.30
CA TYR A 167 37.14 5.47 10.14
C TYR A 167 36.62 4.13 9.61
N TRP A 168 37.16 3.64 8.48
CA TRP A 168 36.71 2.39 7.85
C TRP A 168 37.21 1.11 8.53
N ARG A 169 38.32 1.18 9.27
CA ARG A 169 38.86 0.08 10.07
C ARG A 169 38.04 -0.14 11.34
N ASP A 170 37.64 0.94 12.00
CA ASP A 170 37.07 0.95 13.34
C ASP A 170 35.53 1.07 13.35
N LEU A 171 34.88 0.86 12.19
CA LEU A 171 33.41 0.81 12.09
C LEU A 171 32.82 -0.27 13.01
N PRO A 172 31.75 0.04 13.76
CA PRO A 172 31.07 -0.97 14.58
C PRO A 172 30.32 -2.01 13.73
N PRO A 173 29.93 -3.15 14.31
CA PRO A 173 29.08 -4.13 13.62
C PRO A 173 27.73 -3.54 13.22
N ILE A 174 27.34 -3.73 11.96
CA ILE A 174 26.07 -3.26 11.41
C ILE A 174 25.16 -4.47 11.18
N ARG A 175 24.11 -4.61 11.99
CA ARG A 175 23.17 -5.75 11.97
C ARG A 175 21.89 -5.46 11.21
N ASP A 176 21.46 -4.20 11.19
CA ASP A 176 20.25 -3.75 10.51
C ASP A 176 20.43 -2.35 9.88
N TYR A 177 19.35 -1.82 9.31
CA TYR A 177 19.32 -0.48 8.71
C TYR A 177 19.48 0.65 9.74
N ALA A 178 19.01 0.47 10.98
CA ALA A 178 19.13 1.48 12.03
C ALA A 178 20.59 1.59 12.50
N ASP A 179 21.27 0.46 12.67
CA ASP A 179 22.72 0.40 12.91
C ASP A 179 23.48 1.17 11.80
N ALA A 180 23.13 0.96 10.53
CA ALA A 180 23.79 1.64 9.41
C ALA A 180 23.62 3.17 9.45
N VAL A 181 22.42 3.66 9.77
CA VAL A 181 22.15 5.11 9.91
C VAL A 181 22.88 5.69 11.13
N GLN A 182 22.80 5.03 12.29
CA GLN A 182 23.37 5.52 13.55
C GLN A 182 24.90 5.45 13.59
N ALA A 183 25.50 4.41 13.01
CA ALA A 183 26.95 4.23 13.00
C ALA A 183 27.68 5.00 11.88
N HIS A 184 27.02 5.17 10.72
CA HIS A 184 27.62 5.80 9.55
C HIS A 184 26.97 7.15 9.22
N GLU A 185 25.74 7.17 8.71
CA GLU A 185 25.12 8.39 8.13
C GLU A 185 25.15 9.58 9.11
N MET A 186 24.68 9.36 10.34
CA MET A 186 24.60 10.42 11.36
C MET A 186 25.98 10.84 11.93
N VAL A 187 27.03 10.03 11.76
CA VAL A 187 28.31 10.21 12.47
C VAL A 187 29.48 10.58 11.55
N MET A 188 29.47 10.11 10.29
CA MET A 188 30.57 10.27 9.33
C MET A 188 30.99 11.73 9.16
N THR A 189 30.04 12.63 8.92
CA THR A 189 30.33 14.05 8.66
C THR A 189 30.97 14.71 9.89
N GLY A 190 30.40 14.47 11.08
CA GLY A 190 30.96 14.96 12.34
C GLY A 190 32.32 14.35 12.71
N TYR A 191 32.60 13.11 12.28
CA TYR A 191 33.91 12.47 12.48
C TYR A 191 35.00 13.20 11.70
N PHE A 192 34.78 13.46 10.40
CA PHE A 192 35.76 14.15 9.57
C PHE A 192 35.86 15.64 9.92
N GLU A 193 34.75 16.29 10.28
CA GLU A 193 34.77 17.67 10.81
C GLU A 193 35.62 17.78 12.09
N ASP A 194 35.46 16.87 13.06
CA ASP A 194 36.27 16.85 14.28
C ASP A 194 37.76 16.56 13.99
N ALA A 195 38.07 15.85 12.90
CA ALA A 195 39.42 15.63 12.41
C ALA A 195 40.02 16.83 11.64
N GLY A 196 39.27 17.93 11.51
CA GLY A 196 39.71 19.19 10.92
C GLY A 196 39.30 19.41 9.45
N PHE A 197 38.61 18.45 8.82
CA PHE A 197 38.23 18.54 7.41
C PHE A 197 37.02 19.47 7.19
N SER A 198 36.98 20.08 6.02
CA SER A 198 35.90 20.93 5.51
C SER A 198 34.93 20.14 4.62
N TRP A 199 33.65 20.54 4.63
CA TRP A 199 32.63 19.88 3.83
C TRP A 199 31.51 20.83 3.39
N ASP A 200 30.80 20.45 2.34
CA ASP A 200 29.65 21.16 1.78
C ASP A 200 28.72 20.18 1.04
N THR A 201 27.56 20.67 0.57
CA THR A 201 26.64 19.92 -0.28
C THR A 201 26.37 20.60 -1.61
N LEU A 202 26.20 19.80 -2.68
CA LEU A 202 25.87 20.28 -4.02
C LEU A 202 24.69 21.26 -3.98
N VAL A 203 23.57 20.80 -3.44
CA VAL A 203 22.38 21.62 -3.20
C VAL A 203 22.47 22.20 -1.80
N ASN A 204 22.41 23.54 -1.72
CA ASN A 204 22.26 24.21 -0.43
C ASN A 204 20.79 24.11 0.01
N THR A 205 20.60 23.61 1.24
CA THR A 205 19.29 23.42 1.87
C THR A 205 19.12 24.22 3.16
N SER A 206 20.04 25.15 3.51
CA SER A 206 19.99 25.93 4.77
C SER A 206 18.65 26.62 5.02
N ASP A 207 18.00 27.09 3.95
CA ASP A 207 16.71 27.76 3.99
C ASP A 207 15.52 26.78 4.08
N LEU A 208 15.74 25.49 3.83
CA LEU A 208 14.77 24.41 3.95
C LEU A 208 14.79 23.73 5.32
N GLU A 209 15.91 23.78 6.04
CA GLU A 209 16.09 23.17 7.37
C GLU A 209 15.00 23.56 8.40
N PRO A 210 14.47 24.80 8.45
CA PRO A 210 13.36 25.16 9.34
C PRO A 210 12.02 24.47 9.01
N PHE A 211 11.88 23.88 7.82
CA PHE A 211 10.64 23.24 7.35
C PHE A 211 10.76 21.71 7.28
N ALA A 212 11.97 21.18 7.06
CA ALA A 212 12.22 19.76 6.95
C ALA A 212 13.67 19.40 7.30
N GLU A 213 13.84 18.49 8.25
CA GLU A 213 15.15 17.94 8.60
C GLU A 213 15.76 17.10 7.46
N ASN A 214 14.92 16.46 6.64
CA ASN A 214 15.33 15.67 5.47
C ASN A 214 14.65 16.17 4.19
N PRO A 215 15.17 17.27 3.56
CA PRO A 215 14.60 17.83 2.33
C PRO A 215 14.53 16.83 1.16
N LEU A 216 15.39 15.80 1.13
CA LEU A 216 15.37 14.79 0.07
C LEU A 216 14.14 13.87 0.12
N ILE A 217 13.50 13.73 1.28
CA ILE A 217 12.19 13.08 1.41
C ILE A 217 11.07 14.13 1.36
N ALA A 218 11.21 15.22 2.12
CA ALA A 218 10.13 16.15 2.37
C ALA A 218 9.91 17.20 1.28
N MET A 219 10.92 17.46 0.45
CA MET A 219 10.93 18.57 -0.51
C MET A 219 11.61 18.19 -1.83
N ALA A 220 11.64 16.89 -2.18
CA ALA A 220 12.32 16.38 -3.38
C ALA A 220 12.04 17.16 -4.68
N PRO A 221 10.80 17.59 -5.00
CA PRO A 221 10.54 18.42 -6.18
C PRO A 221 11.28 19.76 -6.16
N ALA A 222 11.36 20.43 -5.00
CA ALA A 222 12.12 21.68 -4.84
C ALA A 222 13.64 21.45 -4.90
N LEU A 223 14.13 20.24 -4.62
CA LEU A 223 15.52 19.89 -4.84
C LEU A 223 15.82 19.67 -6.32
N LEU A 224 14.92 19.02 -7.08
CA LEU A 224 15.06 18.93 -8.54
C LEU A 224 15.07 20.33 -9.17
N ASP A 225 14.18 21.22 -8.73
CA ASP A 225 14.15 22.63 -9.18
C ASP A 225 15.44 23.41 -8.84
N ARG A 226 16.25 22.92 -7.89
CA ARG A 226 17.60 23.43 -7.52
C ARG A 226 18.75 22.69 -8.21
N GLY A 227 18.47 21.82 -9.16
CA GLY A 227 19.48 21.05 -9.89
C GLY A 227 20.00 19.81 -9.15
N CYS A 228 19.27 19.28 -8.16
CA CYS A 228 19.57 17.95 -7.62
C CYS A 228 19.41 16.89 -8.73
N PRO A 229 20.47 16.14 -9.10
CA PRO A 229 20.39 15.20 -10.20
C PRO A 229 19.66 13.89 -9.83
N VAL A 230 19.23 13.72 -8.57
CA VAL A 230 18.64 12.47 -8.07
C VAL A 230 17.44 12.70 -7.15
N PHE A 231 16.62 11.66 -6.97
CA PHE A 231 15.55 11.61 -5.97
C PHE A 231 15.60 10.28 -5.18
N LYS A 232 15.07 10.25 -3.95
CA LYS A 232 15.08 9.02 -3.14
C LYS A 232 14.07 8.00 -3.68
N ARG A 233 14.54 6.78 -3.96
CA ARG A 233 13.71 5.65 -4.45
C ARG A 233 12.52 5.35 -3.53
N ARG A 234 12.70 5.56 -2.22
CA ARG A 234 11.67 5.42 -1.17
C ARG A 234 10.40 6.23 -1.43
N LEU A 235 10.46 7.34 -2.16
CA LEU A 235 9.29 8.17 -2.45
C LEU A 235 8.27 7.48 -3.36
N LEU A 236 8.66 6.41 -4.06
CA LEU A 236 7.77 5.62 -4.92
C LEU A 236 6.94 4.58 -4.14
N TYR A 237 7.28 4.30 -2.87
CA TYR A 237 6.62 3.28 -2.03
C TYR A 237 6.54 3.68 -0.54
N VAL A 238 6.51 4.99 -0.27
CA VAL A 238 6.38 5.51 1.09
C VAL A 238 4.97 5.19 1.64
N GLY A 239 4.92 4.37 2.69
CA GLY A 239 3.66 4.00 3.35
C GLY A 239 2.98 5.18 4.07
N ALA A 240 1.72 4.98 4.49
CA ALA A 240 0.85 6.02 5.04
C ALA A 240 1.50 6.88 6.14
N GLY A 241 2.18 6.26 7.12
CA GLY A 241 2.87 6.98 8.19
C GLY A 241 3.95 7.93 7.65
N GLY A 242 4.79 7.47 6.72
CA GLY A 242 5.82 8.29 6.10
C GLY A 242 5.26 9.42 5.23
N LEU A 243 4.14 9.20 4.54
CA LEU A 243 3.46 10.25 3.77
C LEU A 243 2.96 11.39 4.66
N LEU A 244 2.39 11.04 5.82
CA LEU A 244 1.88 11.97 6.81
C LEU A 244 3.00 12.69 7.56
N ALA A 245 4.01 11.95 8.03
CA ALA A 245 5.08 12.46 8.87
C ALA A 245 6.14 13.27 8.10
N HIS A 246 6.40 12.96 6.82
CA HIS A 246 7.54 13.52 6.11
C HIS A 246 7.23 14.18 4.78
N THR A 247 6.12 13.85 4.08
CA THR A 247 5.93 14.27 2.68
C THR A 247 4.77 15.25 2.47
N ALA A 248 4.20 15.80 3.55
CA ALA A 248 2.98 16.60 3.55
C ALA A 248 1.85 16.00 2.68
N GLY A 249 1.79 14.67 2.60
CA GLY A 249 0.83 13.92 1.78
C GLY A 249 0.84 14.16 0.26
N SER A 250 1.79 14.91 -0.34
CA SER A 250 1.74 15.21 -1.79
C SER A 250 3.08 15.27 -2.53
N VAL A 251 4.21 15.28 -1.83
CA VAL A 251 5.54 15.46 -2.43
C VAL A 251 5.90 14.34 -3.41
N SER A 252 5.57 13.08 -3.10
CA SER A 252 5.76 11.94 -4.02
C SER A 252 4.97 12.09 -5.33
N ARG A 253 3.71 12.53 -5.25
CA ARG A 253 2.87 12.81 -6.44
C ARG A 253 3.47 13.94 -7.29
N GLN A 254 3.85 15.05 -6.64
CA GLN A 254 4.43 16.21 -7.34
C GLN A 254 5.79 15.90 -7.99
N LEU A 255 6.61 15.06 -7.33
CA LEU A 255 7.84 14.53 -7.88
C LEU A 255 7.55 13.68 -9.12
N TRP A 256 6.61 12.75 -9.02
CA TRP A 256 6.23 11.86 -10.12
C TRP A 256 5.69 12.60 -11.34
N GLN A 257 4.92 13.67 -11.13
CA GLN A 257 4.49 14.58 -12.19
C GLN A 257 5.68 15.29 -12.85
N ARG A 258 6.61 15.89 -12.07
CA ARG A 258 7.84 16.49 -12.64
C ARG A 258 8.68 15.49 -13.42
N LEU A 259 8.80 14.24 -12.97
CA LEU A 259 9.58 13.20 -13.64
C LEU A 259 8.98 12.79 -15.00
N ARG A 260 7.65 12.78 -15.14
CA ARG A 260 6.97 12.55 -16.43
C ARG A 260 7.26 13.64 -17.46
N ASP A 261 7.38 14.88 -17.00
CA ASP A 261 7.64 16.05 -17.85
C ASP A 261 9.15 16.33 -18.04
N ALA A 262 10.04 15.58 -17.37
CA ALA A 262 11.48 15.83 -17.35
C ALA A 262 12.18 15.24 -18.59
N PRO A 263 12.94 16.04 -19.37
CA PRO A 263 13.67 15.53 -20.52
C PRO A 263 14.80 14.59 -20.10
N GLY A 264 14.89 13.43 -20.74
CA GLY A 264 15.92 12.42 -20.47
C GLY A 264 15.58 11.42 -19.37
N VAL A 265 14.46 11.57 -18.66
CA VAL A 265 13.96 10.56 -17.73
C VAL A 265 13.13 9.52 -18.49
N ASP A 266 13.59 8.26 -18.52
CA ASP A 266 12.75 7.13 -18.98
C ASP A 266 11.74 6.78 -17.88
N ILE A 267 10.54 7.36 -17.98
CA ILE A 267 9.45 7.09 -17.05
C ILE A 267 8.96 5.65 -17.14
N ASP A 268 9.02 5.02 -18.31
CA ASP A 268 8.60 3.63 -18.49
C ASP A 268 9.60 2.69 -17.81
N ALA A 269 10.90 2.99 -17.79
CA ALA A 269 11.89 2.28 -16.98
C ALA A 269 11.60 2.40 -15.49
N LEU A 270 11.25 3.59 -15.01
CA LEU A 270 10.83 3.80 -13.61
C LEU A 270 9.54 3.04 -13.28
N GLU A 271 8.53 3.04 -14.17
CA GLU A 271 7.29 2.27 -13.98
C GLU A 271 7.55 0.75 -14.00
N ARG A 272 8.42 0.24 -14.88
CA ARG A 272 8.85 -1.18 -14.89
C ARG A 272 9.56 -1.56 -13.58
N HIS A 273 10.54 -0.77 -13.13
CA HIS A 273 11.24 -1.01 -11.87
C HIS A 273 10.28 -1.03 -10.67
N ALA A 274 9.43 0.00 -10.59
CA ALA A 274 8.56 0.19 -9.45
C ALA A 274 7.45 -0.87 -9.40
N ALA A 275 6.92 -1.29 -10.56
CA ALA A 275 6.03 -2.45 -10.66
C ALA A 275 6.71 -3.75 -10.17
N ARG A 276 7.95 -4.02 -10.58
CA ARG A 276 8.66 -5.26 -10.20
C ARG A 276 8.99 -5.34 -8.69
N THR A 277 9.46 -4.23 -8.11
CA THR A 277 10.12 -4.23 -6.79
C THR A 277 9.27 -3.73 -5.62
N MET A 278 8.08 -3.17 -5.87
CA MET A 278 7.25 -2.52 -4.85
C MET A 278 5.81 -3.06 -4.91
N ARG A 279 5.11 -3.10 -3.78
CA ARG A 279 3.71 -3.57 -3.75
C ARG A 279 2.80 -2.55 -4.41
N SER A 280 1.94 -2.98 -5.35
CA SER A 280 0.97 -2.11 -6.06
C SER A 280 0.23 -1.13 -5.13
N ALA A 281 -0.19 -1.59 -3.94
CA ALA A 281 -0.88 -0.76 -2.96
C ALA A 281 -0.01 0.37 -2.37
N ASP A 282 1.29 0.16 -2.18
CA ASP A 282 2.22 1.17 -1.67
C ASP A 282 2.55 2.22 -2.76
N LEU A 283 2.70 1.81 -4.03
CA LEU A 283 2.85 2.79 -5.13
C LEU A 283 1.58 3.64 -5.29
N ASP A 284 0.41 3.00 -5.33
CA ASP A 284 -0.86 3.71 -5.53
C ASP A 284 -1.10 4.74 -4.41
N LEU A 285 -0.71 4.39 -3.18
CA LEU A 285 -0.76 5.27 -2.02
C LEU A 285 0.30 6.39 -2.08
N ALA A 286 1.55 6.07 -2.43
CA ALA A 286 2.65 7.02 -2.48
C ALA A 286 2.51 8.04 -3.61
N LEU A 287 2.26 7.56 -4.83
CA LEU A 287 2.16 8.38 -6.04
C LEU A 287 0.79 9.06 -6.18
N GLN A 288 -0.25 8.50 -5.55
CA GLN A 288 -1.64 8.97 -5.66
C GLN A 288 -2.10 9.11 -7.13
N ASP A 289 -1.60 8.21 -7.98
CA ASP A 289 -1.67 8.30 -9.44
C ASP A 289 -2.92 7.61 -9.98
N PHE A 290 -4.09 8.08 -9.56
CA PHE A 290 -5.39 7.55 -10.00
C PHE A 290 -5.68 7.87 -11.47
N VAL A 291 -6.32 6.95 -12.18
CA VAL A 291 -6.96 7.21 -13.48
C VAL A 291 -8.26 7.97 -13.21
N SER A 292 -8.31 9.24 -13.63
CA SER A 292 -9.51 10.08 -13.42
C SER A 292 -10.50 9.90 -14.56
N ILE A 293 -11.74 9.51 -14.24
CA ILE A 293 -12.75 9.18 -15.26
C ILE A 293 -13.58 10.40 -15.74
N ASP A 294 -13.39 11.57 -15.14
CA ASP A 294 -14.20 12.78 -15.38
C ASP A 294 -13.41 13.94 -16.02
N THR A 295 -12.17 13.68 -16.45
CA THR A 295 -11.28 14.72 -16.97
C THR A 295 -10.70 14.37 -18.34
N GLY A 296 -10.58 15.37 -19.21
CA GLY A 296 -10.01 15.23 -20.55
C GLY A 296 -10.99 14.77 -21.63
N PRO A 297 -10.55 14.69 -22.90
CA PRO A 297 -11.36 14.17 -24.00
C PRO A 297 -11.60 12.67 -23.84
N ALA A 298 -12.79 12.20 -24.21
CA ALA A 298 -13.03 10.78 -24.44
C ALA A 298 -12.50 10.36 -25.81
N ASP A 299 -11.88 9.19 -25.88
CA ASP A 299 -11.63 8.50 -27.15
C ASP A 299 -12.84 7.61 -27.51
N ASP A 300 -12.86 7.05 -28.72
CA ASP A 300 -13.92 6.10 -29.10
C ASP A 300 -13.86 4.80 -28.27
N ALA A 301 -14.97 4.52 -27.58
CA ALA A 301 -15.16 3.31 -26.79
C ALA A 301 -15.54 2.07 -27.63
N SER A 302 -15.60 2.17 -28.97
CA SER A 302 -15.85 1.01 -29.85
C SER A 302 -14.81 -0.11 -29.74
N THR A 303 -13.58 0.21 -29.28
CA THR A 303 -12.52 -0.78 -29.02
C THR A 303 -12.69 -1.55 -27.70
N VAL A 304 -13.75 -1.25 -26.95
CA VAL A 304 -14.05 -1.82 -25.63
C VAL A 304 -15.15 -2.87 -25.75
N ALA A 305 -14.90 -4.07 -25.21
CA ALA A 305 -15.96 -5.02 -24.92
C ALA A 305 -16.28 -4.98 -23.41
N VAL A 306 -17.56 -4.81 -23.08
CA VAL A 306 -18.03 -4.98 -21.70
C VAL A 306 -18.28 -6.45 -21.45
N VAL A 307 -17.52 -7.04 -20.53
CA VAL A 307 -17.60 -8.46 -20.19
C VAL A 307 -18.42 -8.62 -18.92
N VAL A 308 -19.53 -9.34 -19.03
CA VAL A 308 -20.43 -9.63 -17.92
C VAL A 308 -20.24 -11.08 -17.50
N LEU A 309 -19.78 -11.27 -16.27
CA LEU A 309 -19.58 -12.59 -15.67
C LEU A 309 -20.90 -13.12 -15.08
N PRO A 310 -21.06 -14.45 -14.88
CA PRO A 310 -22.31 -15.01 -14.36
C PRO A 310 -22.54 -14.56 -12.92
N GLY A 311 -23.78 -14.20 -12.58
CA GLY A 311 -24.15 -13.70 -11.25
C GLY A 311 -25.58 -13.14 -11.22
N PRO A 312 -26.11 -12.82 -10.02
CA PRO A 312 -27.50 -12.39 -9.85
C PRO A 312 -27.84 -11.08 -10.57
N LEU A 313 -26.85 -10.23 -10.85
CA LEU A 313 -27.03 -8.94 -11.54
C LEU A 313 -26.67 -8.99 -13.04
N ALA A 314 -26.20 -10.13 -13.57
CA ALA A 314 -25.66 -10.20 -14.94
C ALA A 314 -26.65 -9.71 -16.01
N ALA A 315 -27.93 -10.06 -15.89
CA ALA A 315 -28.96 -9.60 -16.82
C ALA A 315 -29.18 -8.08 -16.77
N GLN A 316 -29.19 -7.50 -15.56
CA GLN A 316 -29.33 -6.05 -15.36
C GLN A 316 -28.10 -5.30 -15.88
N GLN A 317 -26.92 -5.79 -15.55
CA GLN A 317 -25.62 -5.27 -16.00
C GLN A 317 -25.54 -5.24 -17.54
N ALA A 318 -25.80 -6.38 -18.20
CA ALA A 318 -25.76 -6.46 -19.65
C ALA A 318 -26.80 -5.57 -20.33
N SER A 319 -28.05 -5.56 -19.83
CA SER A 319 -29.12 -4.71 -20.40
C SER A 319 -28.79 -3.22 -20.31
N GLY A 320 -28.17 -2.78 -19.20
CA GLY A 320 -27.77 -1.38 -19.04
C GLY A 320 -26.63 -0.96 -19.98
N MET A 321 -25.68 -1.86 -20.26
CA MET A 321 -24.56 -1.58 -21.16
C MET A 321 -24.98 -1.58 -22.63
N LEU A 322 -25.89 -2.48 -23.02
CA LEU A 322 -26.54 -2.43 -24.34
C LEU A 322 -27.34 -1.13 -24.52
N ALA A 323 -28.04 -0.66 -23.48
CA ALA A 323 -28.76 0.61 -23.52
C ALA A 323 -27.82 1.84 -23.66
N ALA A 324 -26.59 1.75 -23.12
CA ALA A 324 -25.53 2.73 -23.34
C ALA A 324 -24.84 2.60 -24.73
N GLY A 325 -25.29 1.68 -25.59
CA GLY A 325 -24.73 1.44 -26.91
C GLY A 325 -23.38 0.73 -26.91
N MET A 326 -23.03 0.03 -25.82
CA MET A 326 -21.76 -0.68 -25.66
C MET A 326 -21.84 -2.13 -26.14
N ARG A 327 -20.77 -2.58 -26.81
CA ARG A 327 -20.59 -4.01 -27.13
C ARG A 327 -20.52 -4.80 -25.83
N THR A 328 -21.46 -5.73 -25.64
CA THR A 328 -21.68 -6.41 -24.37
C THR A 328 -21.62 -7.93 -24.56
N VAL A 329 -20.78 -8.60 -23.77
CA VAL A 329 -20.46 -10.02 -23.89
C VAL A 329 -20.74 -10.75 -22.57
N LEU A 330 -21.65 -11.70 -22.57
CA LEU A 330 -21.87 -12.64 -21.48
C LEU A 330 -20.82 -13.76 -21.57
N LEU A 331 -19.91 -13.85 -20.60
CA LEU A 331 -18.83 -14.85 -20.57
C LEU A 331 -19.13 -15.91 -19.50
N ALA A 332 -19.26 -17.18 -19.88
CA ALA A 332 -19.73 -18.24 -18.98
C ALA A 332 -19.20 -19.64 -19.35
N ARG A 333 -19.22 -20.59 -18.41
CA ARG A 333 -18.91 -22.00 -18.70
C ARG A 333 -20.03 -22.67 -19.48
N ASP A 334 -19.73 -23.84 -20.01
CA ASP A 334 -20.77 -24.76 -20.47
C ASP A 334 -21.62 -25.24 -19.30
N GLY A 335 -22.94 -25.25 -19.49
CA GLY A 335 -23.90 -25.61 -18.45
C GLY A 335 -24.23 -24.49 -17.43
N ASP A 336 -23.46 -23.40 -17.37
CA ASP A 336 -23.85 -22.23 -16.56
C ASP A 336 -25.20 -21.69 -17.04
N ALA A 337 -26.15 -21.58 -16.12
CA ALA A 337 -27.49 -21.03 -16.37
C ALA A 337 -27.41 -19.53 -16.63
N LEU A 338 -27.59 -19.13 -17.90
CA LEU A 338 -27.59 -17.74 -18.32
C LEU A 338 -29.00 -17.23 -18.57
N THR A 339 -29.34 -16.10 -17.97
CA THR A 339 -30.46 -15.27 -18.42
C THR A 339 -30.13 -14.75 -19.80
N ARG A 340 -30.99 -15.07 -20.79
CA ARG A 340 -30.86 -14.53 -22.15
C ARG A 340 -31.13 -13.03 -22.14
N VAL A 341 -30.22 -12.26 -22.71
CA VAL A 341 -30.36 -10.81 -22.92
C VAL A 341 -30.21 -10.56 -24.41
N ASP A 342 -31.25 -10.03 -25.05
CA ASP A 342 -31.24 -9.82 -26.50
C ASP A 342 -30.25 -8.69 -26.86
N GLY A 343 -29.42 -8.95 -27.87
CA GLY A 343 -28.32 -8.05 -28.28
C GLY A 343 -26.98 -8.31 -27.57
N ALA A 344 -26.94 -9.09 -26.49
CA ALA A 344 -25.66 -9.48 -25.87
C ALA A 344 -25.03 -10.66 -26.63
N GLU A 345 -23.72 -10.57 -26.89
CA GLU A 345 -22.92 -11.71 -27.35
C GLU A 345 -22.78 -12.73 -26.21
N VAL A 346 -22.66 -14.03 -26.54
CA VAL A 346 -22.43 -15.09 -25.54
C VAL A 346 -21.17 -15.86 -25.93
N VAL A 347 -20.17 -15.84 -25.05
CA VAL A 347 -18.92 -16.60 -25.20
C VAL A 347 -18.89 -17.71 -24.15
N ARG A 348 -18.73 -18.96 -24.61
CA ARG A 348 -18.63 -20.13 -23.74
C ARG A 348 -17.17 -20.52 -23.52
N THR A 349 -16.81 -20.79 -22.26
CA THR A 349 -15.43 -21.03 -21.82
C THR A 349 -15.11 -22.50 -21.58
N GLY A 350 -15.97 -23.42 -22.03
CA GLY A 350 -15.86 -24.83 -21.69
C GLY A 350 -16.02 -25.04 -20.19
N THR A 351 -15.07 -25.75 -19.58
CA THR A 351 -14.98 -25.92 -18.11
C THR A 351 -14.24 -24.77 -17.41
N ARG A 352 -13.48 -23.94 -18.14
CA ARG A 352 -12.58 -22.92 -17.55
C ARG A 352 -13.37 -21.82 -16.84
N PRO A 353 -13.01 -21.42 -15.61
CA PRO A 353 -13.70 -20.33 -14.91
C PRO A 353 -13.72 -19.03 -15.74
N PRO A 354 -14.86 -18.31 -15.88
CA PRO A 354 -14.97 -17.17 -16.79
C PRO A 354 -13.99 -16.02 -16.50
N HIS A 355 -13.70 -15.76 -15.22
CA HIS A 355 -12.72 -14.76 -14.80
C HIS A 355 -11.26 -15.12 -15.13
N LEU A 356 -10.97 -16.39 -15.45
CA LEU A 356 -9.68 -16.86 -15.97
C LEU A 356 -9.67 -17.00 -17.50
N ALA A 357 -10.76 -16.66 -18.18
CA ALA A 357 -10.96 -16.86 -19.62
C ALA A 357 -11.19 -15.55 -20.38
N LEU A 358 -10.94 -14.39 -19.75
CA LEU A 358 -11.21 -13.06 -20.31
C LEU A 358 -10.59 -12.83 -21.70
N ALA A 359 -9.42 -13.41 -21.97
CA ALA A 359 -8.72 -13.31 -23.26
C ALA A 359 -9.44 -13.96 -24.45
N SER A 360 -10.49 -14.77 -24.20
CA SER A 360 -11.38 -15.33 -25.23
C SER A 360 -12.31 -14.29 -25.86
N VAL A 361 -12.51 -13.13 -25.21
CA VAL A 361 -13.28 -12.02 -25.78
C VAL A 361 -12.38 -11.23 -26.72
N ASP A 362 -12.79 -11.12 -27.98
CA ASP A 362 -12.01 -10.46 -29.03
C ASP A 362 -12.20 -8.93 -29.03
N ALA A 363 -11.49 -8.23 -28.14
CA ALA A 363 -11.38 -6.77 -28.10
C ALA A 363 -10.00 -6.38 -27.51
N GLU A 364 -9.53 -5.15 -27.74
CA GLU A 364 -8.26 -4.69 -27.14
C GLU A 364 -8.39 -4.51 -25.62
N LEU A 365 -9.47 -3.84 -25.21
CA LEU A 365 -9.77 -3.50 -23.82
C LEU A 365 -11.07 -4.16 -23.37
N LEU A 366 -11.04 -4.69 -22.16
CA LEU A 366 -12.17 -5.38 -21.54
C LEU A 366 -12.58 -4.64 -20.27
N TYR A 367 -13.82 -4.14 -20.22
CA TYR A 367 -14.43 -3.66 -18.99
C TYR A 367 -15.22 -4.80 -18.36
N VAL A 368 -14.67 -5.43 -17.33
CA VAL A 368 -15.24 -6.61 -16.68
C VAL A 368 -16.13 -6.16 -15.53
N LEU A 369 -17.42 -6.42 -15.66
CA LEU A 369 -18.42 -6.12 -14.64
C LEU A 369 -18.38 -7.15 -13.51
N PRO A 370 -18.63 -6.71 -12.26
CA PRO A 370 -18.40 -7.55 -11.10
C PRO A 370 -19.42 -8.67 -10.97
N SER A 371 -18.91 -9.85 -10.61
CA SER A 371 -19.71 -10.97 -10.11
C SER A 371 -19.42 -11.18 -8.62
N ILE A 372 -20.49 -11.27 -7.82
CA ILE A 372 -20.45 -11.80 -6.46
C ILE A 372 -21.21 -13.12 -6.44
N ASP A 373 -20.48 -14.19 -6.18
CA ASP A 373 -21.01 -15.55 -6.14
C ASP A 373 -21.65 -15.85 -4.77
N ALA A 374 -22.89 -15.39 -4.58
CA ALA A 374 -23.87 -15.96 -3.65
C ALA A 374 -25.21 -15.22 -3.69
N ALA A 375 -26.33 -15.96 -3.78
CA ALA A 375 -27.68 -15.42 -3.59
C ALA A 375 -27.94 -14.78 -2.21
N ARG A 376 -27.04 -14.99 -1.22
CA ARG A 376 -27.14 -14.40 0.12
C ARG A 376 -26.61 -12.96 0.23
N HIS A 377 -25.89 -12.48 -0.79
CA HIS A 377 -25.20 -11.18 -0.76
C HIS A 377 -25.65 -10.25 -1.90
N GLU A 378 -26.90 -10.39 -2.39
CA GLU A 378 -27.39 -9.59 -3.52
C GLU A 378 -27.37 -8.07 -3.24
N ALA A 379 -27.66 -7.66 -2.00
CA ALA A 379 -27.57 -6.27 -1.59
C ALA A 379 -26.12 -5.74 -1.68
N ASP A 380 -25.16 -6.54 -1.21
CA ASP A 380 -23.74 -6.19 -1.26
C ASP A 380 -23.22 -6.19 -2.72
N ALA A 381 -23.71 -7.11 -3.56
CA ALA A 381 -23.44 -7.13 -5.01
C ALA A 381 -23.94 -5.87 -5.72
N ARG A 382 -25.12 -5.34 -5.33
CA ARG A 382 -25.65 -4.08 -5.87
C ARG A 382 -24.81 -2.87 -5.43
N ILE A 383 -24.32 -2.87 -4.18
CA ILE A 383 -23.43 -1.81 -3.67
C ILE A 383 -22.07 -1.87 -4.38
N ALA A 384 -21.46 -3.05 -4.52
CA ALA A 384 -20.20 -3.23 -5.22
C ALA A 384 -20.30 -2.83 -6.69
N PHE A 385 -21.39 -3.22 -7.35
CA PHE A 385 -21.71 -2.81 -8.72
C PHE A 385 -21.84 -1.29 -8.86
N GLU A 386 -22.64 -0.62 -8.02
CA GLU A 386 -22.82 0.83 -8.08
C GLU A 386 -21.53 1.59 -7.74
N HIS A 387 -20.72 1.07 -6.81
CA HIS A 387 -19.41 1.62 -6.50
C HIS A 387 -18.42 1.47 -7.67
N ALA A 388 -18.38 0.30 -8.32
CA ALA A 388 -17.56 0.08 -9.51
C ALA A 388 -18.02 0.95 -10.70
N ARG A 389 -19.33 1.17 -10.84
CA ARG A 389 -19.94 2.09 -11.81
C ARG A 389 -19.45 3.52 -11.58
N GLN A 390 -19.51 4.01 -10.35
CA GLN A 390 -19.02 5.34 -9.97
C GLN A 390 -17.50 5.47 -10.09
N ALA A 391 -16.73 4.38 -9.92
CA ALA A 391 -15.27 4.40 -9.97
C ALA A 391 -14.69 4.29 -11.39
N LEU A 392 -15.36 3.57 -12.29
CA LEU A 392 -14.80 3.13 -13.58
C LEU A 392 -15.63 3.55 -14.80
N GLY A 393 -16.75 4.25 -14.59
CA GLY A 393 -17.64 4.72 -15.65
C GLY A 393 -18.73 3.74 -16.04
N TRP A 394 -19.71 4.27 -16.76
CA TRP A 394 -20.88 3.55 -17.26
C TRP A 394 -21.33 4.09 -18.63
N GLU A 395 -21.28 5.40 -18.80
CA GLU A 395 -21.64 6.06 -20.05
C GLU A 395 -20.49 5.95 -21.06
N ARG A 396 -20.82 5.90 -22.35
CA ARG A 396 -19.84 5.68 -23.44
C ARG A 396 -18.62 6.59 -23.36
N ASP A 397 -18.81 7.86 -23.03
CA ASP A 397 -17.73 8.84 -22.92
C ASP A 397 -16.83 8.64 -21.68
N GLU A 398 -17.40 8.16 -20.56
CA GLU A 398 -16.63 7.80 -19.36
C GLU A 398 -15.74 6.59 -19.65
N LEU A 399 -16.30 5.58 -20.30
CA LEU A 399 -15.57 4.40 -20.73
C LEU A 399 -14.48 4.76 -21.77
N GLY A 400 -14.76 5.70 -22.67
CA GLY A 400 -13.80 6.27 -23.61
C GLY A 400 -12.62 7.00 -22.93
N ARG A 401 -12.86 7.70 -21.82
CA ARG A 401 -11.80 8.33 -21.00
C ARG A 401 -10.93 7.32 -20.26
N VAL A 402 -11.50 6.22 -19.75
CA VAL A 402 -10.67 5.14 -19.17
C VAL A 402 -9.85 4.45 -20.25
N ALA A 403 -10.43 4.16 -21.41
CA ALA A 403 -9.73 3.57 -22.55
C ALA A 403 -8.55 4.43 -23.05
N ARG A 404 -8.68 5.76 -22.99
CA ARG A 404 -7.59 6.71 -23.26
C ARG A 404 -6.37 6.51 -22.35
N ALA A 405 -6.58 6.33 -21.05
CA ALA A 405 -5.47 6.12 -20.11
C ALA A 405 -4.65 4.86 -20.43
N PHE A 406 -5.27 3.84 -21.03
CA PHE A 406 -4.54 2.70 -21.60
C PHE A 406 -3.74 3.13 -22.84
N ARG A 407 -4.30 3.87 -23.80
CA ARG A 407 -3.52 4.35 -24.96
C ARG A 407 -2.35 5.26 -24.60
N GLU A 408 -2.45 6.01 -23.50
CA GLU A 408 -1.38 6.88 -22.99
C GLU A 408 -0.23 6.12 -22.27
N SER A 409 -0.43 4.87 -21.84
CA SER A 409 0.63 4.05 -21.22
C SER A 409 0.58 2.61 -21.71
N ALA A 410 1.59 2.21 -22.49
CA ALA A 410 1.75 0.82 -22.95
C ALA A 410 1.83 -0.17 -21.77
N LEU A 411 2.40 0.25 -20.64
CA LEU A 411 2.57 -0.54 -19.43
C LEU A 411 1.28 -0.69 -18.60
N LEU A 412 0.29 0.19 -18.75
CA LEU A 412 -0.97 0.07 -18.01
C LEU A 412 -1.73 -1.18 -18.46
N GLY A 413 -1.71 -2.24 -17.63
CA GLY A 413 -2.36 -3.50 -17.92
C GLY A 413 -3.75 -3.63 -17.31
N MET A 414 -4.00 -2.96 -16.18
CA MET A 414 -5.26 -3.06 -15.44
C MET A 414 -5.60 -1.78 -14.65
N VAL A 415 -6.89 -1.41 -14.64
CA VAL A 415 -7.45 -0.34 -13.79
C VAL A 415 -8.56 -0.92 -12.92
N LEU A 416 -8.46 -0.73 -11.60
CA LEU A 416 -9.40 -1.28 -10.61
C LEU A 416 -10.27 -0.20 -9.96
N ALA A 417 -11.48 -0.56 -9.57
CA ALA A 417 -12.24 0.25 -8.62
C ALA A 417 -11.49 0.27 -7.26
N PRO A 418 -11.56 1.37 -6.48
CA PRO A 418 -11.12 1.37 -5.10
C PRO A 418 -12.01 0.44 -4.25
N PRO A 419 -11.60 0.08 -3.02
CA PRO A 419 -12.40 -0.76 -2.15
C PRO A 419 -13.68 -0.03 -1.73
N SER A 420 -14.82 -0.71 -1.89
CA SER A 420 -16.12 -0.19 -1.47
C SER A 420 -16.24 -0.21 0.06
N PRO A 421 -16.61 0.90 0.73
CA PRO A 421 -16.72 0.98 2.19
C PRO A 421 -18.00 0.31 2.76
N ALA A 422 -18.49 -0.77 2.12
CA ALA A 422 -19.77 -1.39 2.47
C ALA A 422 -19.68 -2.26 3.73
N ARG A 423 -20.81 -2.30 4.47
CA ARG A 423 -20.98 -2.94 5.79
C ARG A 423 -20.44 -4.37 5.90
N ASN A 424 -20.58 -5.18 4.85
CA ASN A 424 -20.17 -6.59 4.84
C ASN A 424 -18.79 -6.85 4.18
N PHE A 425 -18.18 -5.84 3.53
CA PHE A 425 -16.88 -6.00 2.88
C PHE A 425 -15.70 -5.58 3.75
N TYR A 426 -15.91 -4.69 4.74
CA TYR A 426 -14.87 -4.35 5.71
C TYR A 426 -14.35 -5.58 6.48
N GLY A 427 -15.21 -6.55 6.81
CA GLY A 427 -14.79 -7.80 7.45
C GLY A 427 -13.99 -8.76 6.55
N GLY A 428 -13.83 -8.44 5.26
CA GLY A 428 -12.91 -9.12 4.34
C GLY A 428 -11.51 -8.48 4.28
N ILE A 429 -11.40 -7.19 4.62
CA ILE A 429 -10.12 -6.46 4.74
C ILE A 429 -9.45 -6.92 6.03
N GLY A 430 -8.29 -7.58 5.93
CA GLY A 430 -7.64 -8.25 7.08
C GLY A 430 -8.43 -9.43 7.69
N GLY A 431 -9.54 -9.86 7.07
CA GLY A 431 -10.40 -10.92 7.58
C GLY A 431 -9.79 -12.31 7.47
N ALA A 432 -9.90 -13.12 8.52
CA ALA A 432 -9.37 -14.48 8.51
C ALA A 432 -10.08 -15.35 7.44
N ARG A 433 -9.38 -15.74 6.36
CA ARG A 433 -9.90 -16.57 5.24
C ARG A 433 -10.07 -18.05 5.61
N PRO A 434 -11.16 -18.74 5.19
CA PRO A 434 -11.33 -20.19 5.17
C PRO A 434 -10.05 -21.01 5.34
N GLU A 435 -9.83 -21.85 6.36
CA GLU A 435 -8.51 -22.51 6.54
C GLU A 435 -8.05 -23.27 5.28
N ARG A 436 -8.99 -23.99 4.66
CA ARG A 436 -8.81 -24.73 3.40
C ARG A 436 -8.72 -23.83 2.15
N ARG A 437 -9.17 -22.56 2.25
CA ARG A 437 -9.07 -21.49 1.24
C ARG A 437 -7.74 -20.75 1.38
N LEU A 438 -7.29 -20.42 2.59
CA LEU A 438 -5.98 -19.85 2.88
C LEU A 438 -4.88 -20.79 2.37
N ALA A 439 -4.92 -22.07 2.71
CA ALA A 439 -3.98 -23.06 2.18
C ALA A 439 -4.10 -23.32 0.66
N ALA A 440 -5.17 -22.86 0.00
CA ALA A 440 -5.29 -22.86 -1.46
C ALA A 440 -4.74 -21.56 -2.07
N LEU A 441 -4.91 -20.43 -1.37
CA LEU A 441 -4.38 -19.12 -1.72
C LEU A 441 -2.86 -19.13 -1.60
N GLU A 442 -2.32 -19.57 -0.47
CA GLU A 442 -0.88 -19.69 -0.22
C GLU A 442 -0.21 -20.61 -1.24
N ALA A 443 -0.84 -21.73 -1.60
CA ALA A 443 -0.35 -22.61 -2.66
C ALA A 443 -0.38 -21.93 -4.04
N ALA A 444 -1.47 -21.23 -4.39
CA ALA A 444 -1.56 -20.51 -5.66
C ALA A 444 -0.56 -19.34 -5.75
N CYS A 445 -0.39 -18.59 -4.66
CA CYS A 445 0.57 -17.52 -4.54
C CYS A 445 2.01 -18.03 -4.67
N GLY A 446 2.35 -19.13 -3.97
CA GLY A 446 3.66 -19.78 -4.09
C GLY A 446 3.94 -20.26 -5.52
N ALA A 447 2.98 -20.91 -6.17
CA ALA A 447 3.07 -21.35 -7.56
C ALA A 447 3.27 -20.20 -8.57
N LEU A 448 2.75 -19.01 -8.23
CA LEU A 448 2.84 -17.79 -9.04
C LEU A 448 3.96 -16.83 -8.58
N GLY A 449 4.80 -17.23 -7.63
CA GLY A 449 5.93 -16.45 -7.15
C GLY A 449 5.57 -15.14 -6.43
N VAL A 450 4.46 -15.11 -5.69
CA VAL A 450 4.02 -13.96 -4.88
C VAL A 450 3.76 -14.36 -3.42
N ASP A 451 3.95 -13.43 -2.48
CA ASP A 451 3.62 -13.66 -1.07
C ASP A 451 2.11 -13.43 -0.81
N ALA A 452 1.42 -14.46 -0.31
CA ALA A 452 0.02 -14.40 0.06
C ALA A 452 -0.29 -13.37 1.17
N ARG A 453 0.70 -13.02 2.00
CA ARG A 453 0.59 -11.98 3.04
C ARG A 453 0.76 -10.56 2.50
N ALA A 454 1.39 -10.42 1.33
CA ALA A 454 1.63 -9.13 0.70
C ALA A 454 0.51 -8.70 -0.26
N LEU A 455 -0.48 -9.57 -0.53
CA LEU A 455 -1.61 -9.28 -1.40
C LEU A 455 -2.39 -8.05 -0.91
N ALA A 456 -2.77 -7.19 -1.86
CA ALA A 456 -3.73 -6.13 -1.59
C ALA A 456 -5.13 -6.71 -1.37
N ASP A 457 -5.89 -6.11 -0.44
CA ASP A 457 -7.29 -6.47 -0.24
C ASP A 457 -8.13 -6.01 -1.44
N ALA A 458 -8.37 -6.92 -2.38
CA ALA A 458 -9.31 -6.74 -3.47
C ALA A 458 -10.75 -6.81 -2.94
N ALA A 459 -11.52 -5.74 -3.11
CA ALA A 459 -12.90 -5.72 -2.65
C ALA A 459 -13.76 -6.77 -3.39
N PRO A 460 -14.57 -7.57 -2.69
CA PRO A 460 -15.49 -8.51 -3.33
C PRO A 460 -16.45 -7.77 -4.26
N GLY A 461 -16.53 -8.21 -5.53
CA GLY A 461 -17.34 -7.54 -6.53
C GLY A 461 -16.78 -6.19 -7.00
N ALA A 462 -15.47 -5.97 -6.95
CA ALA A 462 -14.84 -4.89 -7.72
C ALA A 462 -14.99 -5.17 -9.24
N GLY A 463 -15.51 -4.19 -9.98
CA GLY A 463 -15.34 -4.14 -11.43
C GLY A 463 -13.90 -3.77 -11.78
N LEU A 464 -13.46 -4.12 -12.99
CA LEU A 464 -12.11 -3.83 -13.46
C LEU A 464 -12.07 -3.58 -14.96
N TRP A 465 -11.05 -2.84 -15.39
CA TRP A 465 -10.61 -2.76 -16.77
C TRP A 465 -9.31 -3.53 -16.93
N ILE A 466 -9.16 -4.30 -18.01
CA ILE A 466 -7.93 -5.04 -18.31
C ILE A 466 -7.66 -5.04 -19.81
N ARG A 467 -6.39 -4.94 -20.23
CA ARG A 467 -6.03 -5.22 -21.62
C ARG A 467 -6.18 -6.71 -21.89
N ARG A 468 -6.63 -7.07 -23.09
CA ARG A 468 -6.68 -8.47 -23.53
C ARG A 468 -5.30 -9.16 -23.48
N ALA A 469 -4.23 -8.45 -23.82
CA ALA A 469 -2.86 -8.96 -23.72
C ALA A 469 -2.47 -9.32 -22.27
N THR A 470 -2.76 -8.43 -21.33
CA THR A 470 -2.57 -8.64 -19.88
C THR A 470 -3.40 -9.83 -19.37
N ALA A 471 -4.66 -9.94 -19.80
CA ALA A 471 -5.52 -11.08 -19.49
C ALA A 471 -5.00 -12.41 -20.06
N ALA A 472 -4.39 -12.40 -21.26
CA ALA A 472 -3.80 -13.58 -21.88
C ALA A 472 -2.53 -14.04 -21.16
N GLN A 473 -1.65 -13.12 -20.75
CA GLN A 473 -0.46 -13.46 -19.97
C GLN A 473 -0.82 -13.96 -18.56
N TRP A 474 -1.82 -13.36 -17.91
CA TRP A 474 -2.39 -13.87 -16.65
C TRP A 474 -2.94 -15.29 -16.82
N SER A 475 -3.71 -15.56 -17.88
CA SER A 475 -4.21 -16.90 -18.22
C SER A 475 -3.07 -17.90 -18.36
N ALA A 476 -2.00 -17.55 -19.08
CA ALA A 476 -0.83 -18.39 -19.28
C ALA A 476 -0.05 -18.68 -17.99
N ALA A 477 0.08 -17.68 -17.10
CA ALA A 477 0.72 -17.85 -15.79
C ALA A 477 -0.06 -18.84 -14.90
N VAL A 478 -1.40 -18.76 -14.90
CA VAL A 478 -2.25 -19.73 -14.19
C VAL A 478 -2.19 -21.12 -14.83
N ASP A 479 -2.09 -21.21 -16.16
CA ASP A 479 -1.98 -22.50 -16.87
C ASP A 479 -0.65 -23.20 -16.59
N ALA A 480 0.42 -22.45 -16.34
CA ALA A 480 1.75 -22.93 -15.98
C ALA A 480 1.87 -23.42 -14.51
N MET A 481 0.89 -23.13 -13.65
CA MET A 481 0.87 -23.64 -12.28
C MET A 481 0.83 -25.18 -12.26
N PRO A 482 1.44 -25.86 -11.26
CA PRO A 482 1.28 -27.29 -11.06
C PRO A 482 -0.21 -27.68 -11.00
N ALA A 483 -0.60 -28.69 -11.79
CA ALA A 483 -2.02 -29.02 -11.98
C ALA A 483 -2.78 -29.26 -10.67
N ALA A 484 -2.15 -29.92 -9.69
CA ALA A 484 -2.75 -30.18 -8.37
C ALA A 484 -3.03 -28.90 -7.55
N GLU A 485 -2.27 -27.82 -7.80
CA GLU A 485 -2.40 -26.52 -7.14
C GLU A 485 -3.42 -25.65 -7.89
N ARG A 486 -3.33 -25.59 -9.22
CA ARG A 486 -4.33 -24.92 -10.08
C ARG A 486 -5.74 -25.46 -9.83
N ASP A 487 -5.91 -26.78 -9.92
CA ASP A 487 -7.19 -27.44 -9.68
C ASP A 487 -7.70 -27.23 -8.24
N ARG A 488 -6.79 -27.10 -7.25
CA ARG A 488 -7.14 -26.78 -5.86
C ARG A 488 -7.59 -25.32 -5.73
N ALA A 489 -6.93 -24.40 -6.42
CA ALA A 489 -7.24 -22.99 -6.44
C ALA A 489 -8.61 -22.74 -7.10
N GLU A 490 -8.82 -23.25 -8.32
CA GLU A 490 -10.08 -23.10 -9.07
C GLU A 490 -11.31 -23.63 -8.31
N ARG A 491 -11.15 -24.68 -7.49
CA ARG A 491 -12.23 -25.25 -6.67
C ARG A 491 -12.51 -24.53 -5.34
N ARG A 492 -11.62 -23.65 -4.85
CA ARG A 492 -11.69 -23.13 -3.46
C ARG A 492 -11.57 -21.62 -3.32
N LEU A 493 -10.84 -20.99 -4.23
CA LEU A 493 -10.72 -19.54 -4.30
C LEU A 493 -11.99 -18.92 -4.87
N GLN A 494 -12.22 -17.66 -4.55
CA GLN A 494 -13.31 -16.86 -5.09
C GLN A 494 -12.78 -15.89 -6.15
N PRO A 495 -13.66 -15.28 -6.96
CA PRO A 495 -13.23 -14.26 -7.92
C PRO A 495 -12.40 -13.13 -7.31
N HIS A 496 -12.66 -12.75 -6.05
CA HIS A 496 -11.87 -11.73 -5.34
C HIS A 496 -10.50 -12.21 -4.85
N ASP A 497 -10.36 -13.50 -4.49
CA ASP A 497 -9.05 -14.08 -4.17
C ASP A 497 -8.18 -14.11 -5.44
N TRP A 498 -8.74 -14.55 -6.57
CA TRP A 498 -8.07 -14.50 -7.87
C TRP A 498 -7.72 -13.09 -8.33
N LEU A 499 -8.62 -12.12 -8.10
CA LEU A 499 -8.35 -10.72 -8.38
C LEU A 499 -7.16 -10.20 -7.55
N ALA A 500 -7.14 -10.49 -6.25
CA ALA A 500 -6.03 -10.12 -5.36
C ALA A 500 -4.69 -10.70 -5.84
N ILE A 501 -4.64 -12.00 -6.17
CA ILE A 501 -3.46 -12.65 -6.77
C ILE A 501 -3.05 -11.93 -8.06
N MET A 502 -3.99 -11.69 -8.98
CA MET A 502 -3.71 -11.02 -10.25
C MET A 502 -3.12 -9.62 -10.03
N THR A 503 -3.59 -8.84 -9.04
CA THR A 503 -3.01 -7.51 -8.72
C THR A 503 -1.54 -7.55 -8.30
N ALA A 504 -1.08 -8.67 -7.74
CA ALA A 504 0.29 -8.89 -7.27
C ALA A 504 1.18 -9.58 -8.30
N VAL A 505 0.61 -10.40 -9.18
CA VAL A 505 1.34 -11.11 -10.25
C VAL A 505 1.57 -10.22 -11.47
N LEU A 506 0.59 -9.42 -11.90
CA LEU A 506 0.71 -8.58 -13.09
C LEU A 506 1.93 -7.63 -13.11
N PRO A 507 2.35 -7.01 -11.99
CA PRO A 507 3.58 -6.22 -11.91
C PRO A 507 4.86 -7.02 -12.21
N ARG A 508 4.93 -8.30 -11.78
CA ARG A 508 6.05 -9.21 -12.12
C ARG A 508 6.03 -9.64 -13.59
N LEU A 509 4.88 -9.56 -14.25
CA LEU A 509 4.71 -9.74 -15.70
C LEU A 509 4.93 -8.43 -16.50
N GLY A 510 5.43 -7.37 -15.86
CA GLY A 510 5.75 -6.09 -16.50
C GLY A 510 4.57 -5.12 -16.67
N TRP A 511 3.41 -5.40 -16.07
CA TRP A 511 2.22 -4.55 -16.19
C TRP A 511 1.99 -3.67 -14.95
N ARG A 512 1.75 -2.38 -15.19
CA ARG A 512 1.26 -1.47 -14.15
C ARG A 512 -0.22 -1.72 -13.88
N VAL A 513 -0.56 -1.76 -12.59
CA VAL A 513 -1.93 -1.75 -12.07
C VAL A 513 -2.18 -0.38 -11.45
N ARG A 514 -3.32 0.24 -11.74
CA ARG A 514 -3.74 1.53 -11.16
C ARG A 514 -5.18 1.45 -10.66
N ARG A 515 -5.64 2.47 -9.92
CA ARG A 515 -7.04 2.64 -9.53
C ARG A 515 -7.73 3.72 -10.34
N GLY A 516 -8.96 3.45 -10.77
CA GLY A 516 -9.85 4.42 -11.41
C GLY A 516 -10.73 5.12 -10.38
N ILE A 517 -10.96 6.43 -10.53
CA ILE A 517 -11.81 7.19 -9.61
C ILE A 517 -12.51 8.37 -10.32
N SER A 518 -13.78 8.59 -10.01
CA SER A 518 -14.49 9.83 -10.32
C SER A 518 -14.24 10.90 -9.26
N ARG A 519 -14.48 12.15 -9.64
CA ARG A 519 -14.56 13.29 -8.72
C ARG A 519 -15.61 13.04 -7.64
N ASP A 520 -16.82 12.65 -8.03
CA ASP A 520 -17.93 12.40 -7.11
C ASP A 520 -17.59 11.31 -6.09
N LEU A 521 -16.91 10.23 -6.52
CA LEU A 521 -16.45 9.18 -5.61
C LEU A 521 -15.28 9.65 -4.72
N ALA A 522 -14.33 10.42 -5.26
CA ALA A 522 -13.23 10.98 -4.48
C ALA A 522 -13.74 11.95 -3.40
N GLU A 523 -14.67 12.84 -3.73
CA GLU A 523 -15.34 13.74 -2.78
C GLU A 523 -16.13 12.96 -1.72
N THR A 524 -16.83 11.89 -2.13
CA THR A 524 -17.56 11.01 -1.21
C THR A 524 -16.61 10.30 -0.25
N LEU A 525 -15.52 9.71 -0.75
CA LEU A 525 -14.52 9.04 0.08
C LEU A 525 -13.83 10.04 1.02
N ALA A 526 -13.46 11.23 0.54
CA ALA A 526 -12.89 12.30 1.38
C ALA A 526 -13.84 12.73 2.51
N ALA A 527 -15.14 12.87 2.23
CA ALA A 527 -16.15 13.18 3.24
C ALA A 527 -16.33 12.05 4.26
N VAL A 528 -16.34 10.78 3.82
CA VAL A 528 -16.41 9.61 4.70
C VAL A 528 -15.14 9.49 5.56
N SER A 529 -13.96 9.64 4.97
CA SER A 529 -12.68 9.66 5.70
C SER A 529 -12.63 10.81 6.71
N SER A 530 -13.07 12.01 6.36
CA SER A 530 -13.14 13.15 7.28
C SER A 530 -14.08 12.87 8.47
N ALA A 531 -15.27 12.31 8.21
CA ALA A 531 -16.19 11.90 9.27
C ALA A 531 -15.62 10.78 10.16
N ALA A 532 -14.91 9.81 9.57
CA ALA A 532 -14.23 8.73 10.29
C ALA A 532 -13.07 9.26 11.14
N TYR A 533 -12.20 10.12 10.61
CA TYR A 533 -11.15 10.77 11.38
C TYR A 533 -11.71 11.63 12.52
N ALA A 534 -12.78 12.40 12.28
CA ALA A 534 -13.44 13.17 13.34
C ALA A 534 -14.04 12.26 14.42
N SER A 535 -14.58 11.09 14.06
CA SER A 535 -15.02 10.06 15.00
C SER A 535 -13.86 9.47 15.79
N ILE A 536 -12.78 9.05 15.12
CA ILE A 536 -11.59 8.51 15.76
C ILE A 536 -11.01 9.54 16.73
N ASN A 537 -10.87 10.81 16.33
CA ASN A 537 -10.35 11.88 17.19
C ASN A 537 -11.24 12.16 18.41
N ARG A 538 -12.58 12.13 18.26
CA ARG A 538 -13.51 12.22 19.41
C ARG A 538 -13.35 11.02 20.34
N ALA A 539 -13.34 9.80 19.81
CA ALA A 539 -13.18 8.58 20.59
C ALA A 539 -11.81 8.53 21.30
N ALA A 540 -10.75 8.92 20.60
CA ALA A 540 -9.38 9.05 21.10
C ALA A 540 -9.21 10.21 22.09
N GLY A 541 -10.15 11.15 22.16
CA GLY A 541 -10.02 12.38 22.94
C GLY A 541 -8.77 13.16 22.53
N ALA A 542 -8.61 13.38 21.21
CA ALA A 542 -7.52 14.16 20.63
C ALA A 542 -7.47 15.56 21.24
N VAL A 543 -6.27 16.04 21.55
CA VAL A 543 -6.05 17.42 22.03
C VAL A 543 -5.47 18.30 20.93
N ASP A 544 -5.68 19.61 21.01
CA ASP A 544 -5.17 20.55 20.01
C ASP A 544 -3.64 20.46 19.91
N GLY A 545 -3.14 20.31 18.68
CA GLY A 545 -1.72 20.11 18.37
C GLY A 545 -1.24 18.65 18.38
N GLU A 546 -2.08 17.67 18.73
CA GLU A 546 -1.72 16.25 18.66
C GLU A 546 -1.71 15.73 17.21
N GLY A 547 -0.59 15.13 16.78
CA GLY A 547 -0.48 14.49 15.48
C GLY A 547 -1.31 13.21 15.37
N LEU A 548 -1.66 12.81 14.14
CA LEU A 548 -2.45 11.58 13.91
C LEU A 548 -1.74 10.32 14.42
N GLU A 549 -0.42 10.23 14.25
CA GLU A 549 0.37 9.09 14.75
C GLU A 549 0.35 8.98 16.28
N ALA A 550 0.50 10.12 16.98
CA ALA A 550 0.36 10.18 18.44
C ALA A 550 -1.07 9.83 18.90
N THR A 551 -2.08 10.31 18.17
CA THR A 551 -3.49 10.00 18.43
C THR A 551 -3.78 8.50 18.31
N LEU A 552 -3.29 7.85 17.25
CA LEU A 552 -3.43 6.41 17.03
C LEU A 552 -2.68 5.60 18.11
N ALA A 553 -1.42 5.95 18.38
CA ALA A 553 -0.63 5.31 19.45
C ALA A 553 -1.31 5.42 20.83
N ARG A 554 -2.05 6.50 21.08
CA ARG A 554 -2.83 6.68 22.33
C ARG A 554 -4.14 5.91 22.33
N VAL A 555 -4.78 5.66 21.18
CA VAL A 555 -5.93 4.74 21.08
C VAL A 555 -5.51 3.32 21.49
N ASP A 556 -4.37 2.85 20.99
CA ASP A 556 -3.84 1.51 21.27
C ASP A 556 -3.45 1.28 22.74
N GLN A 557 -3.15 2.35 23.49
CA GLN A 557 -2.64 2.26 24.88
C GLN A 557 -3.70 2.40 25.98
N ARG A 558 -4.98 2.61 25.64
CA ARG A 558 -6.03 2.90 26.63
C ARG A 558 -6.39 1.70 27.51
N ALA A 559 -6.77 1.98 28.76
CA ALA A 559 -7.39 0.99 29.63
C ALA A 559 -8.82 0.66 29.18
N ILE A 560 -9.24 -0.59 29.39
CA ILE A 560 -10.59 -1.11 29.17
C ILE A 560 -11.07 -1.88 30.40
N THR A 561 -12.36 -1.73 30.69
CA THR A 561 -13.03 -2.34 31.84
C THR A 561 -13.90 -3.49 31.34
N ALA A 562 -13.65 -4.69 31.86
CA ALA A 562 -14.49 -5.87 31.63
C ALA A 562 -15.33 -6.15 32.88
N THR A 563 -16.60 -6.53 32.72
CA THR A 563 -17.55 -6.71 33.84
C THR A 563 -18.32 -8.02 33.72
N VAL A 564 -18.44 -8.76 34.83
CA VAL A 564 -19.33 -9.94 34.94
C VAL A 564 -20.59 -9.57 35.70
N PHE A 565 -21.75 -10.01 35.23
CA PHE A 565 -23.07 -9.80 35.83
C PHE A 565 -23.75 -11.13 36.14
N PHE A 566 -24.51 -11.16 37.24
CA PHE A 566 -25.31 -12.30 37.68
C PHE A 566 -26.80 -11.97 37.57
N ASP A 567 -27.57 -12.86 36.94
CA ASP A 567 -29.03 -12.84 36.90
C ASP A 567 -29.58 -13.76 38.00
N VAL A 568 -30.53 -13.28 38.79
CA VAL A 568 -31.17 -13.99 39.92
C VAL A 568 -32.70 -13.87 39.88
N GLY A 569 -33.30 -13.34 38.80
CA GLY A 569 -34.66 -12.81 38.87
C GLY A 569 -35.38 -12.55 37.55
N PRO A 570 -36.28 -11.56 37.48
CA PRO A 570 -37.20 -11.36 36.35
C PRO A 570 -36.54 -10.72 35.10
N GLY A 571 -35.38 -11.24 34.71
CA GLY A 571 -34.49 -10.75 33.66
C GLY A 571 -33.20 -10.13 34.22
N PHE A 572 -32.25 -9.81 33.33
CA PHE A 572 -30.92 -9.25 33.62
C PHE A 572 -30.87 -7.86 34.32
N ALA A 573 -31.92 -7.47 35.05
CA ALA A 573 -31.87 -6.35 35.99
C ALA A 573 -30.96 -6.73 37.17
N HIS A 574 -29.78 -6.13 37.20
CA HIS A 574 -28.61 -6.62 37.95
C HIS A 574 -28.80 -6.73 39.47
N ALA A 575 -28.34 -7.84 40.05
CA ALA A 575 -28.21 -8.01 41.50
C ALA A 575 -26.77 -7.79 42.02
N THR A 576 -25.74 -8.10 41.23
CA THR A 576 -24.32 -7.90 41.58
C THR A 576 -23.47 -7.92 40.31
N SER A 577 -22.37 -7.14 40.30
CA SER A 577 -21.35 -7.19 39.25
C SER A 577 -19.92 -7.16 39.83
N ARG A 578 -18.93 -7.54 39.01
CA ARG A 578 -17.50 -7.32 39.29
C ARG A 578 -16.79 -6.83 38.04
N SER A 579 -15.96 -5.79 38.19
CA SER A 579 -15.24 -5.13 37.10
C SER A 579 -13.72 -5.26 37.24
N PHE A 580 -13.03 -5.31 36.10
CA PHE A 580 -11.59 -5.52 36.00
C PHE A 580 -11.00 -4.55 34.97
N GLU A 581 -10.01 -3.75 35.37
CA GLU A 581 -9.29 -2.82 34.48
C GLU A 581 -8.01 -3.45 33.93
N ARG A 582 -7.76 -3.33 32.62
CA ARG A 582 -6.47 -3.67 31.98
C ARG A 582 -6.24 -2.88 30.69
N ARG A 583 -5.03 -2.97 30.12
CA ARG A 583 -4.70 -2.32 28.83
C ARG A 583 -5.41 -3.01 27.65
N ALA A 584 -5.87 -2.21 26.69
CA ALA A 584 -6.33 -2.67 25.38
C ALA A 584 -5.23 -3.48 24.66
N GLY A 585 -5.64 -4.44 23.82
CA GLY A 585 -4.71 -5.28 23.04
C GLY A 585 -3.98 -6.36 23.84
N GLY A 586 -3.98 -6.32 25.19
CA GLY A 586 -3.44 -7.40 26.02
C GLY A 586 -4.41 -8.59 26.16
N SER A 587 -3.95 -9.68 26.77
CA SER A 587 -4.80 -10.80 27.19
C SER A 587 -5.66 -10.45 28.41
N LEU A 588 -6.73 -11.21 28.63
CA LEU A 588 -7.67 -11.08 29.74
C LEU A 588 -7.85 -12.43 30.46
N GLU A 589 -7.78 -12.41 31.78
CA GLU A 589 -8.20 -13.53 32.64
C GLU A 589 -9.09 -12.98 33.75
N VAL A 590 -10.31 -13.50 33.86
CA VAL A 590 -11.30 -13.16 34.88
C VAL A 590 -11.65 -14.41 35.65
N ARG A 591 -11.44 -14.40 36.97
CA ARG A 591 -11.89 -15.45 37.89
C ARG A 591 -12.99 -14.91 38.79
N VAL A 592 -14.10 -15.62 38.88
CA VAL A 592 -15.20 -15.21 39.77
C VAL A 592 -15.99 -16.41 40.27
N ARG A 593 -16.44 -16.33 41.53
CA ARG A 593 -17.41 -17.28 42.08
C ARG A 593 -18.82 -16.78 41.79
N VAL A 594 -19.60 -17.63 41.14
CA VAL A 594 -21.00 -17.40 40.80
C VAL A 594 -21.86 -17.63 42.06
N PRO A 595 -22.81 -16.75 42.38
CA PRO A 595 -23.77 -16.96 43.47
C PRO A 595 -24.57 -18.27 43.35
N GLU A 596 -25.07 -18.79 44.46
CA GLU A 596 -25.88 -20.03 44.49
C GLU A 596 -27.30 -19.82 43.92
N ASP A 597 -27.81 -18.60 44.00
CA ASP A 597 -29.11 -18.14 43.48
C ASP A 597 -29.06 -17.65 42.02
N ALA A 598 -27.88 -17.72 41.37
CA ALA A 598 -27.70 -17.26 40.00
C ALA A 598 -28.40 -18.19 38.98
N LEU A 599 -29.39 -17.64 38.27
CA LEU A 599 -30.09 -18.26 37.16
C LEU A 599 -29.33 -18.12 35.83
N GLY A 600 -28.46 -17.13 35.71
CA GLY A 600 -27.65 -16.88 34.51
C GLY A 600 -26.45 -15.98 34.77
N VAL A 601 -25.47 -16.01 33.85
CA VAL A 601 -24.25 -15.20 33.91
C VAL A 601 -24.05 -14.48 32.56
N ARG A 602 -23.93 -13.14 32.61
CA ARG A 602 -23.54 -12.31 31.46
C ARG A 602 -22.11 -11.81 31.68
N PHE A 603 -21.31 -11.78 30.63
CA PHE A 603 -19.95 -11.25 30.68
C PHE A 603 -19.75 -10.22 29.57
N ASP A 604 -19.38 -9.01 29.97
CA ASP A 604 -19.19 -7.89 29.06
C ASP A 604 -17.68 -7.61 29.02
N PRO A 605 -16.98 -7.90 27.90
CA PRO A 605 -15.52 -7.85 27.84
C PRO A 605 -14.98 -6.42 27.81
N LEU A 606 -15.86 -5.43 27.60
CA LEU A 606 -15.53 -4.02 27.47
C LEU A 606 -16.79 -3.16 27.71
N GLU A 607 -16.67 -2.03 28.40
CA GLU A 607 -17.77 -1.08 28.60
C GLU A 607 -17.73 0.12 27.63
N GLY A 608 -18.90 0.49 27.08
CA GLY A 608 -19.12 1.76 26.38
C GLY A 608 -18.51 1.89 24.97
N ALA A 609 -18.11 0.79 24.33
CA ALA A 609 -17.67 0.77 22.92
C ALA A 609 -17.79 -0.66 22.34
N GLY A 610 -17.58 -0.80 21.04
CA GLY A 610 -17.43 -2.11 20.41
C GLY A 610 -16.15 -2.82 20.87
N ALA A 611 -16.07 -4.12 20.60
CA ALA A 611 -14.96 -4.96 21.02
C ALA A 611 -14.58 -5.99 19.95
N LEU A 612 -13.28 -6.26 19.84
CA LEU A 612 -12.73 -7.45 19.18
C LEU A 612 -12.11 -8.32 20.28
N VAL A 613 -12.55 -9.58 20.38
CA VAL A 613 -12.10 -10.53 21.42
C VAL A 613 -11.55 -11.77 20.74
N GLU A 614 -10.30 -12.13 20.99
CA GLU A 614 -9.65 -13.31 20.41
C GLU A 614 -9.40 -14.39 21.47
N GLY A 615 -9.56 -15.66 21.08
CA GLY A 615 -9.21 -16.81 21.91
C GLY A 615 -10.07 -16.96 23.17
N ILE A 616 -11.35 -16.58 23.14
CA ILE A 616 -12.19 -16.65 24.35
C ILE A 616 -12.49 -18.10 24.76
N LEU A 617 -12.19 -18.41 26.02
CA LEU A 617 -12.36 -19.72 26.66
C LEU A 617 -13.05 -19.55 28.03
N ILE A 618 -13.75 -20.60 28.47
CA ILE A 618 -14.37 -20.65 29.80
C ILE A 618 -14.10 -22.01 30.46
N GLU A 619 -13.81 -21.98 31.76
CA GLU A 619 -13.62 -23.14 32.63
C GLU A 619 -14.70 -23.13 33.75
N PRO A 620 -15.21 -24.30 34.19
CA PRO A 620 -14.93 -25.64 33.69
C PRO A 620 -15.57 -25.93 32.32
N ALA A 621 -15.05 -26.94 31.62
CA ALA A 621 -15.35 -27.20 30.20
C ALA A 621 -16.81 -27.60 29.88
N GLU A 622 -17.63 -27.91 30.88
CA GLU A 622 -19.08 -28.07 30.70
C GLU A 622 -19.84 -26.74 30.49
N LEU A 623 -19.22 -25.60 30.80
CA LEU A 623 -19.77 -24.27 30.52
C LEU A 623 -19.51 -23.85 29.08
N ARG A 624 -20.41 -23.04 28.52
CA ARG A 624 -20.28 -22.48 27.17
C ARG A 624 -20.48 -20.98 27.22
N ILE A 625 -19.55 -20.24 26.63
CA ILE A 625 -19.60 -18.79 26.47
C ILE A 625 -19.88 -18.44 25.00
N VAL A 626 -20.95 -17.69 24.74
CA VAL A 626 -21.43 -17.35 23.38
C VAL A 626 -21.74 -15.85 23.27
N PRO A 627 -21.37 -15.17 22.17
CA PRO A 627 -21.67 -13.75 22.01
C PRO A 627 -23.19 -13.57 21.87
N LEU A 628 -23.76 -12.65 22.65
CA LEU A 628 -25.19 -12.33 22.66
C LEU A 628 -25.55 -11.34 21.54
N ASN A 629 -24.67 -10.38 21.29
CA ASN A 629 -24.84 -9.31 20.29
C ASN A 629 -23.58 -9.08 19.43
N GLY A 630 -22.74 -10.12 19.30
CA GLY A 630 -21.53 -10.13 18.46
C GLY A 630 -21.50 -11.32 17.50
N THR A 631 -20.59 -11.29 16.53
CA THR A 631 -20.39 -12.37 15.54
C THR A 631 -19.11 -13.14 15.82
N ARG A 632 -19.21 -14.46 15.95
CA ARG A 632 -18.06 -15.37 16.17
C ARG A 632 -17.51 -15.94 14.86
N SER A 633 -16.20 -15.85 14.67
CA SER A 633 -15.47 -16.49 13.56
C SER A 633 -14.05 -16.88 14.00
N ARG A 634 -13.71 -18.18 13.94
CA ARG A 634 -12.39 -18.75 14.31
C ARG A 634 -11.78 -18.25 15.62
N GLY A 635 -12.57 -18.25 16.69
CA GLY A 635 -12.10 -17.80 18.01
C GLY A 635 -11.99 -16.28 18.15
N VAL A 636 -12.29 -15.51 17.09
CA VAL A 636 -12.46 -14.06 17.15
C VAL A 636 -13.95 -13.73 17.22
N ASP A 637 -14.33 -12.92 18.19
CA ASP A 637 -15.68 -12.40 18.36
C ASP A 637 -15.69 -10.88 18.16
N LEU A 638 -16.52 -10.43 17.21
CA LEU A 638 -16.66 -9.02 16.84
C LEU A 638 -17.98 -8.45 17.34
N PHE A 639 -17.91 -7.39 18.14
CA PHE A 639 -19.05 -6.65 18.67
C PHE A 639 -19.06 -5.22 18.13
N SER A 640 -20.13 -4.86 17.42
CA SER A 640 -20.32 -3.52 16.84
C SER A 640 -21.27 -2.62 17.64
N SER A 641 -21.74 -3.08 18.80
CA SER A 641 -22.53 -2.30 19.77
C SER A 641 -21.64 -1.63 20.82
N HIS A 642 -22.13 -0.59 21.49
CA HIS A 642 -21.46 0.04 22.64
C HIS A 642 -21.54 -0.78 23.95
N ASP A 643 -22.13 -1.97 23.88
CA ASP A 643 -22.47 -2.82 25.02
C ASP A 643 -22.21 -4.29 24.63
N PRO A 644 -20.95 -4.70 24.39
CA PRO A 644 -20.61 -6.04 23.96
C PRO A 644 -20.93 -7.03 25.09
N ALA A 645 -21.71 -8.07 24.80
CA ALA A 645 -22.19 -8.99 25.83
C ALA A 645 -22.02 -10.45 25.40
N TYR A 646 -21.53 -11.27 26.31
CA TYR A 646 -21.55 -12.73 26.25
C TYR A 646 -22.61 -13.29 27.18
N LEU A 647 -23.27 -14.36 26.73
CA LEU A 647 -24.03 -15.25 27.60
C LEU A 647 -23.17 -16.46 27.96
N VAL A 648 -23.09 -16.77 29.26
CA VAL A 648 -22.56 -18.04 29.76
C VAL A 648 -23.73 -18.97 30.06
N SER A 649 -23.65 -20.19 29.54
CA SER A 649 -24.66 -21.23 29.67
C SER A 649 -24.05 -22.53 30.21
N GLY A 650 -24.77 -23.20 31.10
CA GLY A 650 -24.32 -24.40 31.81
C GLY A 650 -24.56 -24.28 33.34
N PRO A 651 -24.22 -25.31 34.13
CA PRO A 651 -24.46 -25.34 35.57
C PRO A 651 -23.43 -24.49 36.33
N ALA A 652 -23.57 -23.16 36.24
CA ALA A 652 -22.60 -22.21 36.79
C ALA A 652 -22.83 -21.86 38.28
N ALA A 653 -24.07 -21.94 38.78
CA ALA A 653 -24.46 -21.52 40.13
C ALA A 653 -23.61 -22.17 41.24
N GLY A 654 -23.17 -21.37 42.21
CA GLY A 654 -22.31 -21.79 43.34
C GLY A 654 -20.87 -22.17 42.98
N ARG A 655 -20.48 -22.15 41.69
CA ARG A 655 -19.15 -22.58 41.23
C ARG A 655 -18.21 -21.41 41.00
N GLU A 656 -16.91 -21.70 41.00
CA GLU A 656 -15.90 -20.79 40.47
C GLU A 656 -15.77 -21.00 38.96
N ILE A 657 -15.76 -19.90 38.21
CA ILE A 657 -15.58 -19.90 36.75
C ILE A 657 -14.38 -19.03 36.38
N VAL A 658 -13.68 -19.44 35.33
CA VAL A 658 -12.56 -18.70 34.75
C VAL A 658 -12.87 -18.38 33.30
N ILE A 659 -12.86 -17.11 32.94
CA ILE A 659 -13.01 -16.64 31.55
C ILE A 659 -11.64 -16.11 31.11
N ARG A 660 -11.11 -16.64 30.01
CA ARG A 660 -9.84 -16.23 29.41
C ARG A 660 -10.10 -15.67 28.01
N ALA A 661 -9.33 -14.68 27.58
CA ALA A 661 -9.20 -14.28 26.18
C ALA A 661 -7.74 -13.94 25.89
N GLU A 662 -7.25 -14.34 24.71
CA GLU A 662 -5.87 -14.08 24.26
C GLU A 662 -5.66 -12.58 23.95
N ARG A 663 -6.70 -11.91 23.44
CA ARG A 663 -6.73 -10.47 23.17
C ARG A 663 -8.13 -9.92 23.41
N VAL A 664 -8.22 -8.71 23.96
CA VAL A 664 -9.44 -7.88 23.83
C VAL A 664 -9.05 -6.46 23.44
N GLU A 665 -9.65 -5.95 22.38
CA GLU A 665 -9.36 -4.66 21.78
C GLU A 665 -10.63 -3.81 21.65
N ARG A 666 -10.48 -2.49 21.78
CA ARG A 666 -11.58 -1.54 21.73
C ARG A 666 -11.84 -1.11 20.30
N ILE A 667 -13.09 -1.21 19.86
CA ILE A 667 -13.55 -0.68 18.58
C ILE A 667 -14.47 0.50 18.85
N SER A 668 -14.09 1.71 18.42
CA SER A 668 -15.03 2.83 18.42
C SER A 668 -16.06 2.65 17.31
N VAL A 669 -17.35 2.57 17.65
CA VAL A 669 -18.43 2.41 16.67
C VAL A 669 -19.43 3.55 16.78
N ASP A 670 -19.01 4.75 16.38
CA ASP A 670 -19.87 5.94 16.37
C ASP A 670 -21.11 5.68 15.49
N ALA A 671 -22.29 5.63 16.12
CA ALA A 671 -23.57 5.56 15.42
C ALA A 671 -23.76 6.74 14.45
N SER A 672 -23.05 7.85 14.69
CA SER A 672 -23.06 9.07 13.88
C SER A 672 -22.57 8.86 12.44
N ALA A 673 -21.66 7.91 12.16
CA ALA A 673 -21.17 7.66 10.81
C ALA A 673 -22.23 6.95 9.95
N LEU A 674 -22.90 5.93 10.50
CA LEU A 674 -24.04 5.30 9.83
C LEU A 674 -25.22 6.27 9.73
N GLU A 675 -25.53 7.06 10.77
CA GLU A 675 -26.57 8.09 10.67
C GLU A 675 -26.24 9.17 9.64
N LEU A 676 -24.99 9.57 9.43
CA LEU A 676 -24.63 10.50 8.36
C LEU A 676 -24.79 9.87 6.97
N VAL A 677 -24.44 8.59 6.82
CA VAL A 677 -24.69 7.85 5.57
C VAL A 677 -26.19 7.71 5.32
N GLU A 678 -26.99 7.36 6.34
CA GLU A 678 -28.46 7.30 6.23
C GLU A 678 -29.12 8.67 6.07
N ARG A 679 -28.57 9.76 6.62
CA ARG A 679 -29.10 11.12 6.40
C ARG A 679 -28.69 11.72 5.06
N ARG A 680 -27.52 11.34 4.50
CA ARG A 680 -27.03 11.82 3.20
C ARG A 680 -27.53 10.98 2.03
N PHE A 681 -27.77 9.68 2.22
CA PHE A 681 -28.26 8.76 1.17
C PHE A 681 -29.68 8.23 1.39
N GLY A 682 -30.24 8.32 2.60
CA GLY A 682 -31.57 7.80 2.94
C GLY A 682 -31.64 6.26 2.96
N ALA A 683 -32.73 5.74 3.50
CA ALA A 683 -33.21 4.41 3.13
C ALA A 683 -33.76 4.42 1.68
N GLY A 684 -32.86 4.59 0.71
CA GLY A 684 -33.15 4.70 -0.72
C GLY A 684 -33.05 6.12 -1.26
N GLY A 685 -31.86 6.48 -1.76
CA GLY A 685 -31.51 7.75 -2.40
C GLY A 685 -32.22 8.04 -3.74
N PRO A 686 -31.62 8.78 -4.69
CA PRO A 686 -32.28 9.54 -5.77
C PRO A 686 -33.52 8.93 -6.47
N VAL A 687 -33.54 7.61 -6.64
CA VAL A 687 -34.70 6.80 -7.08
C VAL A 687 -36.00 7.13 -6.32
N ALA A 688 -35.94 7.44 -5.01
CA ALA A 688 -37.13 7.78 -4.22
C ALA A 688 -37.80 9.11 -4.65
N ARG A 689 -37.02 10.13 -5.06
CA ARG A 689 -37.59 11.37 -5.60
C ARG A 689 -38.25 11.14 -6.96
N ALA A 690 -37.63 10.34 -7.83
CA ALA A 690 -38.23 9.92 -9.10
C ALA A 690 -39.53 9.11 -8.88
N ARG A 691 -39.54 8.14 -7.96
CA ARG A 691 -40.74 7.38 -7.57
C ARG A 691 -41.85 8.25 -7.01
N HIS A 692 -41.53 9.21 -6.13
CA HIS A 692 -42.54 10.08 -5.52
C HIS A 692 -43.16 11.07 -6.52
N LEU A 693 -42.39 11.56 -7.50
CA LEU A 693 -42.91 12.35 -8.63
C LEU A 693 -43.78 11.50 -9.56
N ALA A 694 -43.33 10.30 -9.94
CA ALA A 694 -44.09 9.37 -10.79
C ALA A 694 -45.42 8.95 -10.14
N MET A 695 -45.42 8.59 -8.85
CA MET A 695 -46.66 8.22 -8.14
C MET A 695 -47.62 9.39 -7.94
N ARG A 696 -47.12 10.63 -7.78
CA ARG A 696 -47.99 11.83 -7.77
C ARG A 696 -48.60 12.14 -9.13
N ALA A 697 -47.87 11.90 -10.23
CA ALA A 697 -48.41 12.03 -11.59
C ALA A 697 -49.51 10.99 -11.87
N GLY A 698 -49.24 9.71 -11.58
CA GLY A 698 -50.22 8.61 -11.70
C GLY A 698 -51.48 8.83 -10.85
N SER A 699 -51.31 9.26 -9.59
CA SER A 699 -52.44 9.52 -8.68
C SER A 699 -53.33 10.69 -9.14
N LYS A 700 -52.76 11.72 -9.79
CA LYS A 700 -53.53 12.82 -10.42
C LYS A 700 -54.29 12.35 -11.66
N ALA A 701 -53.71 11.45 -12.47
CA ALA A 701 -54.39 10.87 -13.62
C ALA A 701 -55.60 10.00 -13.19
N VAL A 702 -55.40 9.09 -12.22
CA VAL A 702 -56.46 8.22 -11.68
C VAL A 702 -57.59 9.02 -11.01
N ARG A 703 -57.28 10.11 -10.28
CA ARG A 703 -58.33 11.02 -9.74
C ARG A 703 -59.06 11.84 -10.79
N ARG A 704 -58.47 12.12 -11.96
CA ARG A 704 -59.17 12.78 -13.09
C ARG A 704 -60.10 11.81 -13.82
N LEU A 705 -59.69 10.55 -13.97
CA LEU A 705 -60.53 9.50 -14.58
C LEU A 705 -61.76 9.17 -13.71
N ARG A 706 -61.59 9.04 -12.38
CA ARG A 706 -62.70 8.81 -11.41
C ARG A 706 -63.64 10.01 -11.17
N ARG A 707 -63.50 11.11 -11.92
CA ARG A 707 -64.41 12.28 -11.86
C ARG A 707 -65.06 12.60 -13.22
N ARG A 708 -64.94 11.70 -14.20
CA ARG A 708 -65.55 11.79 -15.54
C ARG A 708 -66.22 10.47 -15.97
N GLY A 709 -66.45 9.57 -15.03
CA GLY A 709 -67.30 8.39 -15.15
C GLY A 709 -68.28 8.39 -13.99
#